data_AF-A0A6J2WAS5-F1
#
_entry.id   AF-A0A6J2WAS5-F1
#
_cell.length_a   1.000
_cell.length_b   1.000
_cell.length_c   1.000
_cell.angle_alpha   90.00
_cell.angle_beta   90.00
_cell.angle_gamma   90.00
#
_symmetry.space_group_name_H-M   'P 1'
#
loop_
_entity.id
_entity.type
_entity.pdbx_description
1 polymer ?
#
loop_
_entity_poly.entity_id
_entity_poly.type
_entity_poly.pdbx_seq_one_letter_code
_entity_poly.pdbx_strand_id
1 'polypeptide(L)'
;MGNYKSRPTQTCTDEWKKKVSESYAVITERLEDDLRLKEGEMMELKHVFSSDEAFNKVNLNYRTENGLSLLHICCICGGNKGHIRTLMLRGLRPSRLTRNGFTALHLAAYKDSAELVTALLHGGADIQQVGYGALTALHIATVAGHHEAVDILLQHGAYVNVQDAVFFTPLHIAAYYGHEQVCKLLLKFGADANVSGEVGDRPLHLAAAKGFLGIVKLLMEEGSKTDVNAQDNEDHVPLHFCARFGHQEVVRFLLQGGFEVLPHSVNIYGDTPLHLACYNGKFEVVKEMVQLTGTESLSKENIFSETAFHSACTYGKNLEMVKFLLNQNAVSINHQGRDGHTGLHSACFHGHIRLVQFLLDNGADMNLVASDPSRSSGEKDEQTCLMWAYEKGHDAIVTLLKHYKRPQDDSPCNEYSQPGGDGSYVSVPSPLGKIKSMTKEKADVLLLRASLPSNFHLQLSELEFNEIIGSGSFGKVYKGRCRNKIVAIKRYRANTYCSKSDTDMFCREVSILCRLNHPCVIQFVGACLDDPSQFAIVTQYVSGGSLFSLLHEQKRIIDLQSKLIIAIDVAKGMEYLHNLTQPIIHRDLNSHNILLYEDGHAVVADFGESRFLLSMDEDNMTKQPGNLRWMAPEVFTQCTRYTVKADMFSYALCLWELLTGEIPFAHLKPAAAAADMAYHHIRPPIGYSIPKPLSALLMRGWNVSPEERPEFSEVVAKLEECLCNVELMSPASSNSSGSLSPSSSSDCLVARGGPGRSHVAALRSRFELEYALNARAYAFWTQSSGRRSSQGLSLDELRKNLQFPPIDRNGYVSDPMSTMRFHSCSSNGSFEDSN
;
A
#
# COMPACT_ATOMS: atom_id res chain seq x y z
N MET A 1 -21.24 -8.10 -9.60
CA MET A 1 -21.28 -8.85 -10.87
C MET A 1 -19.92 -8.70 -11.52
N GLY A 2 -19.10 -9.75 -11.44
CA GLY A 2 -17.70 -9.72 -11.87
C GLY A 2 -17.61 -9.78 -13.38
N ASN A 3 -16.94 -8.79 -13.98
CA ASN A 3 -16.56 -8.86 -15.38
C ASN A 3 -15.37 -9.84 -15.44
N TYR A 4 -15.42 -10.92 -16.23
CA TYR A 4 -14.31 -11.90 -16.38
C TYR A 4 -12.97 -11.22 -16.77
N LYS A 5 -13.05 -9.98 -17.29
CA LYS A 5 -11.92 -9.07 -17.57
C LYS A 5 -11.23 -8.47 -16.33
N SER A 6 -11.66 -8.77 -15.10
CA SER A 6 -11.28 -8.04 -13.87
C SER A 6 -10.69 -8.88 -12.73
N ARG A 7 -10.36 -10.16 -12.93
CA ARG A 7 -9.78 -10.98 -11.85
C ARG A 7 -8.45 -10.39 -11.37
N PRO A 8 -8.33 -9.97 -10.09
CA PRO A 8 -7.08 -9.45 -9.55
C PRO A 8 -5.99 -10.51 -9.65
N THR A 9 -4.79 -10.14 -10.13
CA THR A 9 -3.63 -11.05 -10.18
C THR A 9 -3.05 -11.33 -8.80
N GLN A 10 -3.38 -10.49 -7.81
CA GLN A 10 -3.02 -10.62 -6.40
C GLN A 10 -4.27 -10.30 -5.58
N THR A 11 -4.55 -11.13 -4.56
CA THR A 11 -5.63 -10.86 -3.61
C THR A 11 -5.17 -9.84 -2.57
N CYS A 12 -6.11 -9.21 -1.86
CA CYS A 12 -5.77 -8.31 -0.75
C CYS A 12 -4.97 -9.07 0.33
N THR A 13 -5.31 -10.34 0.54
CA THR A 13 -4.57 -11.26 1.40
C THR A 13 -3.13 -11.51 0.94
N ASP A 14 -2.85 -11.57 -0.37
CA ASP A 14 -1.49 -11.76 -0.89
C ASP A 14 -0.60 -10.53 -0.63
N GLU A 15 -1.13 -9.32 -0.84
CA GLU A 15 -0.42 -8.08 -0.53
C GLU A 15 -0.16 -7.95 0.98
N TRP A 16 -1.13 -8.33 1.80
CA TRP A 16 -0.96 -8.33 3.25
C TRP A 16 0.15 -9.30 3.69
N LYS A 17 0.13 -10.54 3.19
CA LYS A 17 1.17 -11.54 3.48
C LYS A 17 2.56 -11.09 3.06
N LYS A 18 2.67 -10.37 1.93
CA LYS A 18 3.92 -9.74 1.52
C LYS A 18 4.39 -8.69 2.53
N LYS A 19 3.51 -7.80 2.99
CA LYS A 19 3.82 -6.80 4.03
C LYS A 19 4.23 -7.43 5.35
N VAL A 20 3.59 -8.53 5.76
CA VAL A 20 3.98 -9.30 6.94
C VAL A 20 5.41 -9.82 6.80
N SER A 21 5.75 -10.39 5.64
CA SER A 21 7.12 -10.85 5.37
C SER A 21 8.16 -9.71 5.39
N GLU A 22 7.81 -8.55 4.82
CA GLU A 22 8.67 -7.36 4.85
C GLU A 22 8.83 -6.83 6.28
N SER A 23 7.76 -6.86 7.09
CA SER A 23 7.79 -6.45 8.49
C SER A 23 8.76 -7.30 9.31
N TYR A 24 8.68 -8.62 9.23
CA TYR A 24 9.61 -9.50 9.97
C TYR A 24 11.05 -9.38 9.45
N ALA A 25 11.26 -9.11 8.15
CA ALA A 25 12.60 -8.83 7.63
C ALA A 25 13.21 -7.57 8.27
N VAL A 26 12.42 -6.49 8.42
CA VAL A 26 12.85 -5.27 9.12
C VAL A 26 13.13 -5.53 10.59
N ILE A 27 12.32 -6.37 11.26
CA ILE A 27 12.56 -6.77 12.65
C ILE A 27 13.91 -7.48 12.79
N THR A 28 14.19 -8.46 11.92
CA THR A 28 15.46 -9.18 11.91
C THR A 28 16.64 -8.25 11.62
N GLU A 29 16.51 -7.34 10.66
CA GLU A 29 17.54 -6.34 10.36
C GLU A 29 17.86 -5.45 11.57
N ARG A 30 16.82 -4.99 12.30
CA ARG A 30 17.00 -4.19 13.52
C ARG A 30 17.66 -4.97 14.66
N LEU A 31 17.34 -6.26 14.81
CA LEU A 31 18.02 -7.15 15.77
C LEU A 31 19.49 -7.33 15.40
N GLU A 32 19.78 -7.55 14.11
CA GLU A 32 21.15 -7.65 13.61
C GLU A 32 21.94 -6.34 13.77
N ASP A 33 21.30 -5.18 13.59
CA ASP A 33 21.93 -3.88 13.82
C ASP A 33 22.31 -3.68 15.29
N ASP A 34 21.45 -4.08 16.22
CA ASP A 34 21.79 -4.09 17.67
C ASP A 34 22.94 -5.06 18.00
N LEU A 35 23.18 -6.08 17.17
CA LEU A 35 24.28 -7.04 17.32
C LEU A 35 25.61 -6.56 16.71
N ARG A 36 25.57 -5.61 15.76
CA ARG A 36 26.75 -5.10 15.05
C ARG A 36 27.42 -3.98 15.86
N LEU A 37 28.41 -4.36 16.67
CA LEU A 37 29.33 -3.43 17.32
C LEU A 37 30.57 -3.20 16.43
N LYS A 38 31.16 -1.99 16.47
CA LYS A 38 32.43 -1.69 15.77
C LYS A 38 33.52 -2.64 16.28
N GLU A 39 34.36 -3.19 15.39
CA GLU A 39 35.33 -4.26 15.75
C GLU A 39 36.23 -3.92 16.94
N GLY A 40 36.76 -2.68 17.00
CA GLY A 40 37.58 -2.21 18.12
C GLY A 40 36.81 -2.16 19.45
N GLU A 41 35.58 -1.65 19.41
CA GLU A 41 34.69 -1.55 20.57
C GLU A 41 34.24 -2.95 21.05
N MET A 42 33.99 -3.87 20.12
CA MET A 42 33.64 -5.25 20.42
C MET A 42 34.77 -5.98 21.17
N MET A 43 36.03 -5.78 20.79
CA MET A 43 37.17 -6.41 21.47
C MET A 43 37.33 -5.89 22.90
N GLU A 44 37.24 -4.58 23.11
CA GLU A 44 37.30 -3.98 24.44
C GLU A 44 36.15 -4.46 25.33
N LEU A 45 34.91 -4.46 24.81
CA LEU A 45 33.74 -4.91 25.55
C LEU A 45 33.80 -6.42 25.86
N LYS A 46 34.29 -7.25 24.95
CA LYS A 46 34.55 -8.67 25.25
C LYS A 46 35.60 -8.83 26.36
N HIS A 47 36.67 -8.03 26.34
CA HIS A 47 37.67 -8.07 27.41
C HIS A 47 37.04 -7.73 28.77
N VAL A 48 36.18 -6.71 28.82
CA VAL A 48 35.43 -6.32 30.01
C VAL A 48 34.63 -7.47 30.62
N PHE A 49 33.98 -8.31 29.81
CA PHE A 49 33.24 -9.49 30.31
C PHE A 49 34.11 -10.75 30.50
N SER A 50 35.41 -10.69 30.23
CA SER A 50 36.36 -11.79 30.49
C SER A 50 37.28 -11.55 31.70
N SER A 51 37.32 -10.33 32.23
CA SER A 51 38.22 -9.92 33.31
C SER A 51 37.43 -9.29 34.46
N ASP A 52 37.45 -9.93 35.63
CA ASP A 52 36.78 -9.43 36.84
C ASP A 52 37.29 -8.03 37.25
N GLU A 53 38.56 -7.74 37.02
CA GLU A 53 39.13 -6.43 37.32
C GLU A 53 38.58 -5.35 36.40
N ALA A 54 38.51 -5.64 35.09
CA ALA A 54 37.95 -4.72 34.10
C ALA A 54 36.44 -4.53 34.32
N PHE A 55 35.70 -5.62 34.55
CA PHE A 55 34.27 -5.60 34.84
C PHE A 55 33.92 -4.76 36.07
N ASN A 56 34.74 -4.80 37.13
CA ASN A 56 34.46 -4.02 38.33
C ASN A 56 34.58 -2.51 38.14
N LYS A 57 35.37 -2.05 37.15
CA LYS A 57 35.62 -0.64 36.84
C LYS A 57 34.64 -0.04 35.81
N VAL A 58 33.66 -0.82 35.32
CA VAL A 58 32.74 -0.36 34.27
C VAL A 58 31.81 0.76 34.75
N ASN A 59 31.60 1.75 33.88
CA ASN A 59 30.61 2.79 34.09
C ASN A 59 29.20 2.26 33.76
N LEU A 60 28.33 2.13 34.76
CA LEU A 60 26.95 1.64 34.62
C LEU A 60 26.08 2.49 33.68
N ASN A 61 26.46 3.76 33.49
CA ASN A 61 25.80 4.71 32.58
C ASN A 61 26.31 4.64 31.15
N TYR A 62 27.35 3.85 30.87
CA TYR A 62 27.88 3.68 29.51
C TYR A 62 26.81 3.14 28.57
N ARG A 63 26.71 3.76 27.39
CA ARG A 63 25.82 3.36 26.31
C ARG A 63 26.55 3.46 24.99
N THR A 64 26.32 2.51 24.09
CA THR A 64 26.79 2.59 22.69
C THR A 64 26.01 3.65 21.91
N GLU A 65 26.46 3.94 20.69
CA GLU A 65 25.74 4.78 19.73
C GLU A 65 24.31 4.26 19.47
N ASN A 66 24.09 2.93 19.45
CA ASN A 66 22.76 2.31 19.29
C ASN A 66 21.94 2.28 20.59
N GLY A 67 22.43 2.88 21.67
CA GLY A 67 21.75 2.98 22.96
C GLY A 67 21.81 1.69 23.80
N LEU A 68 22.68 0.75 23.46
CA LEU A 68 22.86 -0.51 24.19
C LEU A 68 23.41 -0.21 25.59
N SER A 69 22.75 -0.73 26.62
CA SER A 69 23.30 -0.74 27.98
C SER A 69 24.25 -1.91 28.20
N LEU A 70 25.06 -1.86 29.27
CA LEU A 70 25.92 -3.00 29.65
C LEU A 70 25.17 -4.33 29.77
N LEU A 71 23.89 -4.30 30.17
CA LEU A 71 23.05 -5.50 30.20
C LEU A 71 22.77 -6.08 28.79
N HIS A 72 22.52 -5.22 27.79
CA HIS A 72 22.38 -5.66 26.40
C HIS A 72 23.71 -6.19 25.86
N ILE A 73 24.79 -5.45 26.10
CA ILE A 73 26.13 -5.82 25.64
C ILE A 73 26.58 -7.14 26.28
N CYS A 74 26.21 -7.40 27.54
CA CYS A 74 26.44 -8.69 28.18
C CYS A 74 25.81 -9.85 27.38
N CYS A 75 24.62 -9.65 26.80
CA CYS A 75 23.97 -10.65 25.94
C CYS A 75 24.62 -10.77 24.55
N ILE A 76 25.21 -9.69 24.04
CA ILE A 76 25.85 -9.66 22.71
C ILE A 76 27.27 -10.26 22.75
N CYS A 77 28.05 -9.90 23.76
CA CYS A 77 29.47 -10.21 23.88
C CYS A 77 29.78 -11.53 24.60
N GLY A 78 28.75 -12.31 24.97
CA GLY A 78 28.93 -13.62 25.62
C GLY A 78 29.30 -13.51 27.11
N GLY A 79 28.64 -12.60 27.83
CA GLY A 79 28.72 -12.61 29.31
C GLY A 79 28.07 -13.86 29.91
N ASN A 80 28.08 -13.96 31.24
CA ASN A 80 27.57 -15.11 31.98
C ASN A 80 26.51 -14.68 33.00
N LYS A 81 25.88 -15.63 33.69
CA LYS A 81 24.88 -15.35 34.72
C LYS A 81 25.38 -14.44 35.86
N GLY A 82 26.67 -14.49 36.19
CA GLY A 82 27.31 -13.67 37.21
C GLY A 82 27.34 -12.19 36.83
N HIS A 83 27.66 -11.89 35.56
CA HIS A 83 27.62 -10.54 35.02
C HIS A 83 26.20 -9.96 35.04
N ILE A 84 25.20 -10.72 34.57
CA ILE A 84 23.79 -10.31 34.61
C ILE A 84 23.36 -9.97 36.04
N ARG A 85 23.60 -10.90 36.99
CA ARG A 85 23.24 -10.70 38.40
C ARG A 85 23.91 -9.45 38.99
N THR A 86 25.20 -9.26 38.73
CA THR A 86 25.93 -8.11 39.26
C THR A 86 25.44 -6.80 38.67
N LEU A 87 25.21 -6.72 37.36
CA LEU A 87 24.69 -5.52 36.70
C LEU A 87 23.30 -5.14 37.22
N MET A 88 22.42 -6.13 37.42
CA MET A 88 21.07 -5.90 37.93
C MET A 88 21.09 -5.48 39.41
N LEU A 89 21.93 -6.09 40.26
CA LEU A 89 22.15 -5.67 41.65
C LEU A 89 22.71 -4.24 41.75
N ARG A 90 23.54 -3.84 40.79
CA ARG A 90 24.06 -2.47 40.65
C ARG A 90 23.02 -1.50 40.05
N GLY A 91 21.78 -1.93 39.84
CA GLY A 91 20.65 -1.07 39.47
C GLY A 91 20.35 -0.97 37.97
N LEU A 92 20.97 -1.77 37.11
CA LEU A 92 20.56 -1.83 35.69
C LEU A 92 19.21 -2.54 35.57
N ARG A 93 18.26 -1.85 34.93
CA ARG A 93 16.91 -2.37 34.72
C ARG A 93 16.86 -3.29 33.49
N PRO A 94 16.31 -4.51 33.61
CA PRO A 94 16.15 -5.42 32.48
C PRO A 94 15.11 -4.94 31.47
N SER A 95 14.21 -4.05 31.89
CA SER A 95 13.13 -3.52 31.06
C SER A 95 13.55 -2.41 30.09
N ARG A 96 14.83 -2.02 30.09
CA ARG A 96 15.32 -0.97 29.21
C ARG A 96 15.35 -1.46 27.77
N LEU A 97 14.93 -0.60 26.85
CA LEU A 97 14.97 -0.86 25.41
C LEU A 97 16.21 -0.23 24.75
N THR A 98 16.72 -0.88 23.70
CA THR A 98 17.66 -0.31 22.72
C THR A 98 16.99 0.78 21.88
N ARG A 99 17.74 1.50 21.04
CA ARG A 99 17.13 2.43 20.06
C ARG A 99 16.24 1.72 19.04
N ASN A 100 16.54 0.46 18.75
CA ASN A 100 15.75 -0.41 17.89
C ASN A 100 14.56 -1.06 18.61
N GLY A 101 14.40 -0.83 19.91
CA GLY A 101 13.20 -1.24 20.66
C GLY A 101 13.27 -2.64 21.26
N PHE A 102 14.45 -3.18 21.55
CA PHE A 102 14.60 -4.53 22.13
C PHE A 102 15.15 -4.47 23.56
N THR A 103 14.75 -5.43 24.41
CA THR A 103 15.32 -5.59 25.76
C THR A 103 16.53 -6.53 25.72
N ALA A 104 17.27 -6.60 26.83
CA ALA A 104 18.32 -7.62 26.99
C ALA A 104 17.77 -9.06 26.85
N LEU A 105 16.52 -9.30 27.28
CA LEU A 105 15.87 -10.61 27.13
C LEU A 105 15.59 -10.96 25.67
N HIS A 106 15.17 -9.98 24.85
CA HIS A 106 15.00 -10.18 23.41
C HIS A 106 16.32 -10.54 22.72
N LEU A 107 17.41 -9.83 23.05
CA LEU A 107 18.73 -10.13 22.47
C LEU A 107 19.28 -11.49 22.92
N ALA A 108 19.08 -11.86 24.20
CA ALA A 108 19.46 -13.18 24.70
C ALA A 108 18.69 -14.31 24.02
N ALA A 109 17.39 -14.11 23.76
CA ALA A 109 16.53 -15.04 23.04
C ALA A 109 16.95 -15.19 21.56
N TYR A 110 17.28 -14.08 20.89
CA TYR A 110 17.77 -14.09 19.51
C TYR A 110 19.18 -14.69 19.36
N LYS A 111 19.96 -14.76 20.46
CA LYS A 111 21.29 -15.39 20.50
C LYS A 111 21.26 -16.86 20.91
N ASP A 112 20.08 -17.39 21.19
CA ASP A 112 19.87 -18.75 21.71
C ASP A 112 20.66 -19.03 23.01
N SER A 113 20.83 -18.01 23.86
CA SER A 113 21.62 -18.14 25.09
C SER A 113 20.76 -18.54 26.28
N ALA A 114 20.54 -19.85 26.41
CA ALA A 114 19.79 -20.47 27.51
C ALA A 114 20.18 -19.94 28.90
N GLU A 115 21.48 -19.85 29.18
CA GLU A 115 22.00 -19.36 30.46
C GLU A 115 21.59 -17.90 30.72
N LEU A 116 21.72 -17.04 29.71
CA LEU A 116 21.43 -15.61 29.87
C LEU A 116 19.94 -15.31 29.91
N VAL A 117 19.13 -16.02 29.12
CA VAL A 117 17.66 -15.96 29.21
C VAL A 117 17.23 -16.31 30.64
N THR A 118 17.71 -17.44 31.17
CA THR A 118 17.41 -17.88 32.54
C THR A 118 17.88 -16.89 33.60
N ALA A 119 19.10 -16.33 33.45
CA ALA A 119 19.67 -15.37 34.39
C ALA A 119 18.88 -14.05 34.42
N LEU A 120 18.44 -13.56 33.27
CA LEU A 120 17.63 -12.35 33.15
C LEU A 120 16.25 -12.55 33.81
N LEU A 121 15.60 -13.69 33.56
CA LEU A 121 14.30 -14.04 34.15
C LEU A 121 14.37 -14.14 35.67
N HIS A 122 15.37 -14.85 36.21
CA HIS A 122 15.61 -14.90 37.67
C HIS A 122 15.98 -13.55 38.27
N GLY A 123 16.58 -12.66 37.48
CA GLY A 123 16.87 -11.28 37.87
C GLY A 123 15.63 -10.37 37.90
N GLY A 124 14.48 -10.84 37.44
CA GLY A 124 13.23 -10.06 37.38
C GLY A 124 13.00 -9.34 36.06
N ALA A 125 13.58 -9.82 34.95
CA ALA A 125 13.13 -9.43 33.62
C ALA A 125 11.68 -9.86 33.42
N ASP A 126 10.85 -8.96 32.91
CA ASP A 126 9.46 -9.29 32.57
C ASP A 126 9.42 -10.13 31.29
N ILE A 127 8.95 -11.37 31.42
CA ILE A 127 8.88 -12.35 30.33
C ILE A 127 7.89 -11.96 29.24
N GLN A 128 6.87 -11.16 29.59
CA GLN A 128 5.84 -10.70 28.65
C GLN A 128 6.15 -9.31 28.09
N GLN A 129 7.27 -8.72 28.49
CA GLN A 129 7.61 -7.40 27.98
C GLN A 129 7.79 -7.44 26.47
N VAL A 130 7.03 -6.58 25.81
CA VAL A 130 7.09 -6.39 24.37
C VAL A 130 8.15 -5.36 23.97
N GLY A 131 8.80 -5.62 22.84
CA GLY A 131 9.70 -4.71 22.15
C GLY A 131 9.06 -4.11 20.90
N TYR A 132 9.89 -3.84 19.89
CA TYR A 132 9.44 -3.39 18.57
C TYR A 132 8.44 -4.39 17.94
N GLY A 133 7.40 -3.88 17.28
CA GLY A 133 6.37 -4.72 16.65
C GLY A 133 5.45 -5.48 17.62
N ALA A 134 5.41 -5.08 18.90
CA ALA A 134 4.72 -5.80 19.96
C ALA A 134 5.23 -7.25 20.18
N LEU A 135 6.46 -7.53 19.75
CA LEU A 135 7.08 -8.84 19.88
C LEU A 135 7.57 -9.04 21.31
N THR A 136 7.30 -10.21 21.88
CA THR A 136 7.90 -10.69 23.13
C THR A 136 9.18 -11.47 22.84
N ALA A 137 9.95 -11.79 23.88
CA ALA A 137 11.13 -12.66 23.74
C ALA A 137 10.77 -14.03 23.12
N LEU A 138 9.56 -14.55 23.39
CA LEU A 138 9.08 -15.82 22.81
C LEU A 138 8.89 -15.70 21.29
N HIS A 139 8.33 -14.58 20.82
CA HIS A 139 8.23 -14.34 19.37
C HIS A 139 9.61 -14.24 18.73
N ILE A 140 10.56 -13.53 19.34
CA ILE A 140 11.92 -13.38 18.80
C ILE A 140 12.65 -14.71 18.69
N ALA A 141 12.60 -15.54 19.74
CA ALA A 141 13.15 -16.90 19.69
C ALA A 141 12.49 -17.73 18.59
N THR A 142 11.18 -17.55 18.39
CA THR A 142 10.41 -18.28 17.37
C THR A 142 10.73 -17.81 15.95
N VAL A 143 10.90 -16.51 15.69
CA VAL A 143 11.34 -15.99 14.39
C VAL A 143 12.69 -16.61 14.00
N ALA A 144 13.62 -16.67 14.95
CA ALA A 144 14.96 -17.19 14.75
C ALA A 144 15.06 -18.73 14.74
N GLY A 145 14.00 -19.45 15.13
CA GLY A 145 14.00 -20.91 15.19
C GLY A 145 14.76 -21.52 16.37
N HIS A 146 15.02 -20.72 17.41
CA HIS A 146 15.82 -21.07 18.58
C HIS A 146 15.02 -21.87 19.61
N HIS A 147 15.05 -23.20 19.49
CA HIS A 147 14.22 -24.10 20.28
C HIS A 147 14.57 -24.14 21.77
N GLU A 148 15.84 -24.03 22.18
CA GLU A 148 16.23 -23.95 23.60
C GLU A 148 15.71 -22.67 24.25
N ALA A 149 15.86 -21.53 23.59
CA ALA A 149 15.30 -20.26 24.08
C ALA A 149 13.77 -20.33 24.20
N VAL A 150 13.07 -20.91 23.22
CA VAL A 150 11.61 -21.12 23.29
C VAL A 150 11.24 -21.99 24.50
N ASP A 151 11.93 -23.11 24.73
CA ASP A 151 11.64 -24.04 25.84
C ASP A 151 11.76 -23.36 27.20
N ILE A 152 12.86 -22.63 27.41
CA ILE A 152 13.10 -21.91 28.66
C ILE A 152 12.04 -20.82 28.88
N LEU A 153 11.71 -20.05 27.84
CA LEU A 153 10.68 -19.01 27.96
C LEU A 153 9.31 -19.62 28.32
N LEU A 154 8.92 -20.73 27.70
CA LEU A 154 7.66 -21.41 28.02
C LEU A 154 7.66 -22.01 29.44
N GLN A 155 8.75 -22.63 29.86
CA GLN A 155 8.91 -23.16 31.24
C GLN A 155 8.82 -22.06 32.30
N HIS A 156 9.26 -20.84 31.98
CA HIS A 156 9.16 -19.67 32.84
C HIS A 156 7.83 -18.90 32.70
N GLY A 157 6.85 -19.45 31.97
CA GLY A 157 5.48 -18.91 31.91
C GLY A 157 5.23 -17.88 30.81
N ALA A 158 6.02 -17.85 29.74
CA ALA A 158 5.70 -17.05 28.56
C ALA A 158 4.33 -17.47 28.01
N TYR A 159 3.49 -16.50 27.62
CA TYR A 159 2.16 -16.81 27.13
C TYR A 159 2.25 -17.44 25.74
N VAL A 160 1.88 -18.72 25.63
CA VAL A 160 2.04 -19.49 24.37
C VAL A 160 1.20 -18.95 23.21
N ASN A 161 0.05 -18.33 23.52
CA ASN A 161 -0.89 -17.76 22.54
C ASN A 161 -0.85 -16.22 22.50
N VAL A 162 0.24 -15.59 22.97
CA VAL A 162 0.43 -14.15 22.83
C VAL A 162 0.42 -13.76 21.35
N GLN A 163 -0.14 -12.60 21.02
CA GLN A 163 -0.21 -12.10 19.64
C GLN A 163 0.67 -10.86 19.48
N ASP A 164 1.36 -10.75 18.35
CA ASP A 164 2.12 -9.55 17.97
C ASP A 164 1.24 -8.51 17.27
N ALA A 165 1.86 -7.47 16.69
CA ALA A 165 1.15 -6.38 16.02
C ALA A 165 0.41 -6.79 14.72
N VAL A 166 0.64 -7.99 14.19
CA VAL A 166 -0.12 -8.55 13.04
C VAL A 166 -1.00 -9.72 13.47
N PHE A 167 -1.27 -9.82 14.77
CA PHE A 167 -2.07 -10.86 15.41
C PHE A 167 -1.50 -12.27 15.27
N PHE A 168 -0.22 -12.41 14.94
CA PHE A 168 0.43 -13.69 14.84
C PHE A 168 0.85 -14.17 16.23
N THR A 169 0.51 -15.42 16.53
CA THR A 169 1.06 -16.12 17.70
C THR A 169 2.43 -16.71 17.38
N PRO A 170 3.23 -17.11 18.40
CA PRO A 170 4.43 -17.90 18.16
C PRO A 170 4.20 -19.11 17.23
N LEU A 171 3.05 -19.78 17.33
CA LEU A 171 2.73 -20.92 16.45
C LEU A 171 2.52 -20.50 14.99
N HIS A 172 1.96 -19.30 14.73
CA HIS A 172 1.89 -18.75 13.37
C HIS A 172 3.28 -18.51 12.80
N ILE A 173 4.15 -17.87 13.57
CA ILE A 173 5.53 -17.56 13.14
C ILE A 173 6.31 -18.84 12.87
N ALA A 174 6.24 -19.83 13.77
CA ALA A 174 6.92 -21.11 13.59
C ALA A 174 6.42 -21.84 12.33
N ALA A 175 5.12 -21.84 12.08
CA ALA A 175 4.52 -22.41 10.88
C ALA A 175 4.90 -21.65 9.60
N TYR A 176 5.03 -20.32 9.66
CA TYR A 176 5.43 -19.48 8.53
C TYR A 176 6.88 -19.70 8.10
N TYR A 177 7.80 -19.84 9.06
CA TYR A 177 9.23 -20.03 8.81
C TYR A 177 9.66 -21.48 8.67
N GLY A 178 8.80 -22.45 9.01
CA GLY A 178 9.11 -23.87 8.86
C GLY A 178 9.84 -24.48 10.05
N HIS A 179 9.74 -23.87 11.24
CA HIS A 179 10.43 -24.32 12.44
C HIS A 179 9.65 -25.45 13.12
N GLU A 180 9.77 -26.66 12.58
CA GLU A 180 9.01 -27.84 13.02
C GLU A 180 9.21 -28.16 14.51
N GLN A 181 10.44 -28.12 14.99
CA GLN A 181 10.76 -28.43 16.38
C GLN A 181 10.17 -27.41 17.37
N VAL A 182 10.10 -26.14 16.95
CA VAL A 182 9.44 -25.07 17.71
C VAL A 182 7.93 -25.24 17.70
N CYS A 183 7.32 -25.61 16.56
CA CYS A 183 5.89 -25.93 16.48
C CYS A 183 5.51 -27.04 17.47
N LYS A 184 6.27 -28.14 17.47
CA LYS A 184 6.05 -29.27 18.39
C LYS A 184 6.11 -28.84 19.86
N LEU A 185 7.05 -27.98 20.20
CA LEU A 185 7.22 -27.47 21.56
C LEU A 185 6.07 -26.55 21.97
N LEU A 186 5.68 -25.62 21.11
CA LEU A 186 4.54 -24.72 21.34
C LEU A 186 3.24 -25.50 21.57
N LEU A 187 2.97 -26.51 20.73
CA LEU A 187 1.80 -27.40 20.88
C LEU A 187 1.84 -28.17 22.20
N LYS A 188 3.00 -28.68 22.61
CA LYS A 188 3.18 -29.34 23.92
C LYS A 188 2.84 -28.42 25.10
N PHE A 189 3.08 -27.12 24.98
CA PHE A 189 2.73 -26.11 25.97
C PHE A 189 1.31 -25.53 25.81
N GLY A 190 0.47 -26.14 24.97
CA GLY A 190 -0.94 -25.77 24.82
C GLY A 190 -1.19 -24.60 23.87
N ALA A 191 -0.33 -24.40 22.86
CA ALA A 191 -0.63 -23.49 21.76
C ALA A 191 -1.94 -23.86 21.08
N ASP A 192 -2.81 -22.88 20.87
CA ASP A 192 -4.07 -23.07 20.15
C ASP A 192 -3.86 -22.86 18.65
N ALA A 193 -4.01 -23.95 17.89
CA ALA A 193 -3.84 -23.97 16.44
C ALA A 193 -4.99 -23.29 15.67
N ASN A 194 -6.07 -22.85 16.36
CA ASN A 194 -7.22 -22.21 15.74
C ASN A 194 -7.27 -20.69 15.90
N VAL A 195 -6.30 -20.09 16.61
CA VAL A 195 -6.19 -18.63 16.73
C VAL A 195 -6.03 -18.03 15.34
N SER A 196 -6.83 -17.01 15.03
CA SER A 196 -6.77 -16.28 13.77
C SER A 196 -5.80 -15.10 13.85
N GLY A 197 -4.97 -14.93 12.82
CA GLY A 197 -4.25 -13.69 12.52
C GLY A 197 -5.15 -12.61 11.95
N GLU A 198 -4.56 -11.47 11.56
CA GLU A 198 -5.29 -10.28 11.10
C GLU A 198 -6.20 -10.55 9.89
N VAL A 199 -5.75 -11.41 8.96
CA VAL A 199 -6.51 -11.76 7.75
C VAL A 199 -7.30 -13.06 7.89
N GLY A 200 -7.51 -13.53 9.13
CA GLY A 200 -8.19 -14.79 9.40
C GLY A 200 -7.34 -16.04 9.14
N ASP A 201 -6.07 -15.86 8.76
CA ASP A 201 -5.15 -16.97 8.58
C ASP A 201 -4.81 -17.64 9.91
N ARG A 202 -4.42 -18.91 9.83
CA ARG A 202 -4.13 -19.78 10.98
C ARG A 202 -2.83 -20.53 10.71
N PRO A 203 -2.17 -21.11 11.72
CA PRO A 203 -0.93 -21.86 11.51
C PRO A 203 -1.03 -22.92 10.40
N LEU A 204 -2.17 -23.62 10.28
CA LEU A 204 -2.41 -24.60 9.23
C LEU A 204 -2.45 -23.98 7.83
N HIS A 205 -3.06 -22.79 7.66
CA HIS A 205 -3.03 -22.05 6.39
C HIS A 205 -1.60 -21.74 5.95
N LEU A 206 -0.76 -21.26 6.89
CA LEU A 206 0.62 -20.87 6.63
C LEU A 206 1.48 -22.08 6.26
N ALA A 207 1.39 -23.16 7.03
CA ALA A 207 2.09 -24.41 6.75
C ALA A 207 1.66 -25.02 5.41
N ALA A 208 0.35 -25.02 5.10
CA ALA A 208 -0.17 -25.50 3.83
C ALA A 208 0.27 -24.64 2.64
N ALA A 209 0.33 -23.31 2.79
CA ALA A 209 0.81 -22.40 1.75
C ALA A 209 2.30 -22.56 1.43
N LYS A 210 3.11 -22.92 2.43
CA LYS A 210 4.56 -23.14 2.28
C LYS A 210 4.94 -24.59 1.95
N GLY A 211 4.02 -25.53 2.12
CA GLY A 211 4.24 -26.96 1.83
C GLY A 211 4.98 -27.70 2.93
N PHE A 212 4.98 -27.19 4.17
CA PHE A 212 5.69 -27.80 5.29
C PHE A 212 4.91 -28.99 5.85
N LEU A 213 5.02 -30.14 5.18
CA LEU A 213 4.27 -31.36 5.53
C LEU A 213 4.49 -31.81 6.97
N GLY A 214 5.71 -31.70 7.52
CA GLY A 214 5.98 -32.06 8.92
C GLY A 214 5.16 -31.24 9.91
N ILE A 215 5.05 -29.92 9.69
CA ILE A 215 4.22 -29.02 10.50
C ILE A 215 2.74 -29.30 10.28
N VAL A 216 2.30 -29.54 9.04
CA VAL A 216 0.90 -29.93 8.77
C VAL A 216 0.54 -31.21 9.53
N LYS A 217 1.42 -32.21 9.54
CA LYS A 217 1.23 -33.44 10.32
C LYS A 217 1.11 -33.13 11.80
N LEU A 218 2.03 -32.37 12.39
CA LEU A 218 1.98 -31.97 13.81
C LEU A 218 0.67 -31.25 14.16
N LEU A 219 0.22 -30.31 13.33
CA LEU A 219 -1.03 -29.58 13.56
C LEU A 219 -2.27 -30.46 13.42
N MET A 220 -2.18 -31.56 12.67
CA MET A 220 -3.28 -32.50 12.41
C MET A 220 -3.14 -33.82 13.20
N GLU A 221 -2.21 -33.92 14.16
CA GLU A 221 -2.02 -35.11 14.99
C GLU A 221 -3.27 -35.41 15.85
N GLU A 222 -3.46 -36.69 16.19
CA GLU A 222 -4.60 -37.16 16.97
C GLU A 222 -4.66 -36.46 18.35
N GLY A 223 -5.78 -35.78 18.63
CA GLY A 223 -5.97 -34.95 19.82
C GLY A 223 -5.73 -33.45 19.60
N SER A 224 -5.16 -33.06 18.46
CA SER A 224 -5.15 -31.66 18.01
C SER A 224 -6.58 -31.24 17.64
N LYS A 225 -7.07 -30.13 18.21
CA LYS A 225 -8.40 -29.59 17.92
C LYS A 225 -8.42 -28.70 16.68
N THR A 226 -7.43 -28.80 15.80
CA THR A 226 -7.30 -27.96 14.60
C THR A 226 -8.49 -28.15 13.68
N ASP A 227 -9.12 -27.04 13.29
CA ASP A 227 -10.14 -27.03 12.25
C ASP A 227 -9.48 -27.01 10.86
N VAL A 228 -9.53 -28.15 10.17
CA VAL A 228 -8.96 -28.34 8.84
C VAL A 228 -9.69 -27.54 7.75
N ASN A 229 -10.93 -27.10 8.02
CA ASN A 229 -11.76 -26.34 7.11
C ASN A 229 -11.97 -24.89 7.57
N ALA A 230 -11.18 -24.43 8.55
CA ALA A 230 -11.24 -23.05 8.99
C ALA A 230 -11.04 -22.10 7.82
N GLN A 231 -11.89 -21.09 7.72
CA GLN A 231 -11.86 -20.09 6.67
C GLN A 231 -11.07 -18.85 7.11
N ASP A 232 -10.27 -18.29 6.20
CA ASP A 232 -9.71 -16.94 6.32
C ASP A 232 -10.73 -15.86 5.93
N ASN A 233 -10.35 -14.57 5.96
CA ASN A 233 -11.28 -13.47 5.65
C ASN A 233 -11.76 -13.43 4.19
N GLU A 234 -11.18 -14.25 3.30
CA GLU A 234 -11.61 -14.42 1.91
C GLU A 234 -12.20 -15.82 1.69
N ASP A 235 -12.61 -16.51 2.75
CA ASP A 235 -13.17 -17.86 2.76
C ASP A 235 -12.22 -18.95 2.22
N HIS A 236 -10.91 -18.70 2.18
CA HIS A 236 -9.96 -19.75 1.84
C HIS A 236 -9.77 -20.69 3.02
N VAL A 237 -9.94 -21.98 2.77
CA VAL A 237 -9.47 -23.08 3.65
C VAL A 237 -8.03 -23.49 3.32
N PRO A 238 -7.29 -24.19 4.21
CA PRO A 238 -5.90 -24.62 3.97
C PRO A 238 -5.67 -25.38 2.66
N LEU A 239 -6.65 -26.18 2.23
CA LEU A 239 -6.58 -26.92 0.96
C LEU A 239 -6.45 -25.99 -0.27
N HIS A 240 -7.06 -24.79 -0.25
CA HIS A 240 -6.90 -23.80 -1.31
C HIS A 240 -5.44 -23.39 -1.47
N PHE A 241 -4.71 -23.19 -0.37
CA PHE A 241 -3.33 -22.73 -0.40
C PHE A 241 -2.38 -23.80 -0.92
N CYS A 242 -2.43 -25.03 -0.40
CA CYS A 242 -1.56 -26.09 -0.92
C CYS A 242 -1.88 -26.41 -2.38
N ALA A 243 -3.15 -26.30 -2.80
CA ALA A 243 -3.53 -26.50 -4.20
C ALA A 243 -2.99 -25.39 -5.12
N ARG A 244 -3.15 -24.12 -4.71
CA ARG A 244 -2.65 -22.93 -5.42
C ARG A 244 -1.14 -22.97 -5.63
N PHE A 245 -0.38 -23.34 -4.60
CA PHE A 245 1.08 -23.34 -4.65
C PHE A 245 1.69 -24.64 -5.19
N GLY A 246 0.91 -25.72 -5.27
CA GLY A 246 1.34 -26.99 -5.87
C GLY A 246 1.94 -27.99 -4.88
N HIS A 247 1.59 -27.90 -3.60
CA HIS A 247 2.15 -28.74 -2.54
C HIS A 247 1.44 -30.10 -2.49
N GLN A 248 1.79 -30.94 -3.44
CA GLN A 248 1.16 -32.23 -3.71
C GLN A 248 1.07 -33.14 -2.47
N GLU A 249 2.17 -33.28 -1.71
CA GLU A 249 2.19 -34.17 -0.55
C GLU A 249 1.25 -33.72 0.58
N VAL A 250 1.08 -32.39 0.74
CA VAL A 250 0.13 -31.82 1.70
C VAL A 250 -1.30 -32.09 1.25
N VAL A 251 -1.61 -31.93 -0.03
CA VAL A 251 -2.92 -32.24 -0.61
C VAL A 251 -3.28 -33.72 -0.36
N ARG A 252 -2.35 -34.64 -0.68
CA ARG A 252 -2.52 -36.07 -0.43
C ARG A 252 -2.79 -36.36 1.04
N PHE A 253 -1.97 -35.79 1.93
CA PHE A 253 -2.10 -36.01 3.37
C PHE A 253 -3.45 -35.52 3.91
N LEU A 254 -3.89 -34.32 3.53
CA LEU A 254 -5.16 -33.77 3.99
C LEU A 254 -6.35 -34.58 3.46
N LEU A 255 -6.34 -35.00 2.18
CA LEU A 255 -7.47 -35.69 1.56
C LEU A 255 -7.55 -37.18 1.91
N GLN A 256 -6.42 -37.86 2.19
CA GLN A 256 -6.41 -39.28 2.54
C GLN A 256 -6.28 -39.55 4.05
N GLY A 257 -5.95 -38.54 4.85
CA GLY A 257 -5.62 -38.70 6.26
C GLY A 257 -6.79 -38.97 7.20
N GLY A 258 -7.99 -39.26 6.69
CA GLY A 258 -9.19 -39.49 7.50
C GLY A 258 -9.76 -38.23 8.16
N PHE A 259 -9.27 -37.05 7.76
CA PHE A 259 -9.80 -35.75 8.21
C PHE A 259 -11.09 -35.41 7.45
N GLU A 260 -12.04 -34.74 8.10
CA GLU A 260 -13.31 -34.31 7.48
C GLU A 260 -13.11 -33.09 6.55
N VAL A 261 -12.19 -33.17 5.59
CA VAL A 261 -11.89 -32.07 4.64
C VAL A 261 -13.05 -31.86 3.68
N LEU A 262 -13.34 -30.60 3.35
CA LEU A 262 -14.32 -30.19 2.35
C LEU A 262 -13.62 -29.83 1.02
N PRO A 263 -13.33 -30.79 0.13
CA PRO A 263 -12.55 -30.54 -1.09
C PRO A 263 -13.25 -29.64 -2.13
N HIS A 264 -14.57 -29.50 -1.99
CA HIS A 264 -15.43 -28.73 -2.88
C HIS A 264 -15.85 -27.38 -2.27
N SER A 265 -15.25 -26.97 -1.15
CA SER A 265 -15.45 -25.65 -0.56
C SER A 265 -15.09 -24.56 -1.56
N VAL A 266 -15.80 -23.44 -1.51
CA VAL A 266 -15.52 -22.27 -2.36
C VAL A 266 -15.13 -21.08 -1.50
N ASN A 267 -14.23 -20.24 -2.01
CA ASN A 267 -13.89 -18.96 -1.43
C ASN A 267 -14.91 -17.85 -1.83
N ILE A 268 -14.67 -16.59 -1.45
CA ILE A 268 -15.55 -15.46 -1.81
C ILE A 268 -15.69 -15.23 -3.32
N TYR A 269 -14.74 -15.73 -4.13
CA TYR A 269 -14.76 -15.67 -5.58
C TYR A 269 -15.48 -16.86 -6.21
N GLY A 270 -15.98 -17.81 -5.42
CA GLY A 270 -16.54 -19.06 -5.91
C GLY A 270 -15.48 -20.05 -6.40
N ASP A 271 -14.18 -19.78 -6.19
CA ASP A 271 -13.11 -20.68 -6.59
C ASP A 271 -13.04 -21.87 -5.61
N THR A 272 -13.00 -23.08 -6.15
CA THR A 272 -12.60 -24.27 -5.39
C THR A 272 -11.07 -24.40 -5.36
N PRO A 273 -10.49 -25.26 -4.50
CA PRO A 273 -9.05 -25.52 -4.54
C PRO A 273 -8.57 -26.02 -5.91
N LEU A 274 -9.43 -26.75 -6.65
CA LEU A 274 -9.14 -27.22 -8.00
C LEU A 274 -9.01 -26.06 -9.00
N HIS A 275 -9.88 -25.03 -8.92
CA HIS A 275 -9.75 -23.83 -9.74
C HIS A 275 -8.38 -23.18 -9.53
N LEU A 276 -7.97 -22.97 -8.27
CA LEU A 276 -6.70 -22.34 -7.95
C LEU A 276 -5.49 -23.16 -8.45
N ALA A 277 -5.54 -24.49 -8.36
CA ALA A 277 -4.51 -25.35 -8.94
C ALA A 277 -4.43 -25.19 -10.47
N CYS A 278 -5.57 -25.14 -11.16
CA CYS A 278 -5.65 -24.94 -12.61
C CYS A 278 -5.12 -23.56 -13.05
N TYR A 279 -5.51 -22.48 -12.38
CA TYR A 279 -5.00 -21.13 -12.68
C TYR A 279 -3.49 -20.99 -12.51
N ASN A 280 -2.88 -21.82 -11.67
CA ASN A 280 -1.45 -21.78 -11.37
C ASN A 280 -0.67 -22.91 -12.08
N GLY A 281 -1.31 -23.67 -12.97
CA GLY A 281 -0.66 -24.70 -13.77
C GLY A 281 -0.16 -25.92 -12.97
N LYS A 282 -0.72 -26.16 -11.78
CA LYS A 282 -0.26 -27.19 -10.83
C LYS A 282 -0.79 -28.57 -11.21
N PHE A 283 -0.33 -29.10 -12.35
CA PHE A 283 -0.87 -30.30 -12.98
C PHE A 283 -0.92 -31.53 -12.05
N GLU A 284 0.17 -31.82 -11.33
CA GLU A 284 0.23 -32.98 -10.44
C GLU A 284 -0.82 -32.91 -9.32
N VAL A 285 -1.06 -31.70 -8.79
CA VAL A 285 -2.14 -31.45 -7.82
C VAL A 285 -3.50 -31.61 -8.46
N VAL A 286 -3.73 -31.05 -9.65
CA VAL A 286 -5.01 -31.17 -10.39
C VAL A 286 -5.35 -32.65 -10.59
N LYS A 287 -4.37 -33.43 -11.06
CA LYS A 287 -4.53 -34.87 -11.30
C LYS A 287 -4.88 -35.61 -10.02
N GLU A 288 -4.14 -35.37 -8.95
CA GLU A 288 -4.36 -36.04 -7.67
C GLU A 288 -5.70 -35.65 -7.03
N MET A 289 -6.05 -34.37 -7.03
CA MET A 289 -7.34 -33.91 -6.49
C MET A 289 -8.53 -34.55 -7.21
N VAL A 290 -8.51 -34.60 -8.54
CA VAL A 290 -9.59 -35.25 -9.32
C VAL A 290 -9.67 -36.75 -9.00
N GLN A 291 -8.52 -37.41 -8.83
CA GLN A 291 -8.48 -38.83 -8.47
C GLN A 291 -9.02 -39.11 -7.05
N LEU A 292 -8.76 -38.21 -6.09
CA LEU A 292 -9.15 -38.40 -4.69
C LEU A 292 -10.56 -37.91 -4.38
N THR A 293 -11.02 -36.85 -5.04
CA THR A 293 -12.27 -36.14 -4.71
C THR A 293 -13.35 -36.33 -5.78
N GLY A 294 -13.03 -37.00 -6.88
CA GLY A 294 -13.94 -37.21 -8.00
C GLY A 294 -14.09 -35.97 -8.89
N THR A 295 -15.19 -35.92 -9.64
CA THR A 295 -15.42 -34.95 -10.71
C THR A 295 -16.32 -33.79 -10.33
N GLU A 296 -16.83 -33.71 -9.10
CA GLU A 296 -17.80 -32.68 -8.68
C GLU A 296 -17.25 -31.25 -8.89
N SER A 297 -15.99 -31.00 -8.52
CA SER A 297 -15.35 -29.69 -8.71
C SER A 297 -15.15 -29.29 -10.17
N LEU A 298 -15.23 -30.23 -11.13
CA LEU A 298 -14.98 -29.92 -12.55
C LEU A 298 -16.13 -29.14 -13.20
N SER A 299 -17.35 -29.30 -12.69
CA SER A 299 -18.56 -28.63 -13.20
C SER A 299 -18.96 -27.38 -12.40
N LYS A 300 -18.29 -27.08 -11.29
CA LYS A 300 -18.56 -25.86 -10.50
C LYS A 300 -18.02 -24.64 -11.22
N GLU A 301 -18.82 -23.58 -11.25
CA GLU A 301 -18.44 -22.28 -11.80
C GLU A 301 -18.19 -21.26 -10.67
N ASN A 302 -17.11 -20.49 -10.80
CA ASN A 302 -16.83 -19.36 -9.93
C ASN A 302 -17.60 -18.10 -10.37
N ILE A 303 -17.44 -16.97 -9.67
CA ILE A 303 -18.16 -15.71 -9.98
C ILE A 303 -17.82 -15.11 -11.36
N PHE A 304 -16.77 -15.60 -12.02
CA PHE A 304 -16.34 -15.21 -13.36
C PHE A 304 -16.87 -16.14 -14.45
N SER A 305 -17.81 -17.03 -14.11
CA SER A 305 -18.35 -18.06 -15.01
C SER A 305 -17.29 -19.07 -15.48
N GLU A 306 -16.18 -19.19 -14.75
CA GLU A 306 -15.10 -20.11 -15.09
C GLU A 306 -15.24 -21.42 -14.29
N THR A 307 -15.13 -22.54 -14.99
CA THR A 307 -14.91 -23.87 -14.41
C THR A 307 -13.40 -24.18 -14.32
N ALA A 308 -13.02 -25.31 -13.71
CA ALA A 308 -11.62 -25.75 -13.68
C ALA A 308 -10.97 -25.84 -15.08
N PHE A 309 -11.75 -26.22 -16.10
CA PHE A 309 -11.30 -26.23 -17.50
C PHE A 309 -11.01 -24.81 -18.02
N HIS A 310 -11.92 -23.85 -17.78
CA HIS A 310 -11.68 -22.44 -18.10
C HIS A 310 -10.43 -21.91 -17.40
N SER A 311 -10.28 -22.18 -16.10
CA SER A 311 -9.10 -21.78 -15.33
C SER A 311 -7.79 -22.32 -15.91
N ALA A 312 -7.80 -23.58 -16.38
CA ALA A 312 -6.66 -24.20 -17.07
C ALA A 312 -6.36 -23.53 -18.41
N CYS A 313 -7.39 -23.15 -19.17
CA CYS A 313 -7.23 -22.41 -20.43
C CYS A 313 -6.74 -20.97 -20.22
N THR A 314 -7.19 -20.31 -19.15
CA THR A 314 -6.71 -18.99 -18.70
C THR A 314 -5.21 -19.04 -18.37
N TYR A 315 -4.74 -20.08 -17.69
CA TYR A 315 -3.30 -20.30 -17.47
C TYR A 315 -2.55 -20.61 -18.78
N GLY A 316 -3.09 -21.54 -19.57
CA GLY A 316 -2.73 -21.85 -20.97
C GLY A 316 -1.33 -22.38 -21.28
N LYS A 317 -0.40 -22.36 -20.32
CA LYS A 317 1.01 -22.80 -20.52
C LYS A 317 1.22 -24.31 -20.33
N ASN A 318 0.26 -25.03 -19.75
CA ASN A 318 0.36 -26.47 -19.48
C ASN A 318 -0.70 -27.26 -20.27
N LEU A 319 -0.34 -27.71 -21.48
CA LEU A 319 -1.24 -28.47 -22.35
C LEU A 319 -1.60 -29.84 -21.77
N GLU A 320 -0.70 -30.48 -21.02
CA GLU A 320 -0.96 -31.81 -20.43
C GLU A 320 -2.07 -31.75 -19.38
N MET A 321 -2.12 -30.66 -18.60
CA MET A 321 -3.23 -30.38 -17.68
C MET A 321 -4.56 -30.21 -18.42
N VAL A 322 -4.58 -29.47 -19.54
CA VAL A 322 -5.79 -29.29 -20.36
C VAL A 322 -6.25 -30.63 -20.95
N LYS A 323 -5.32 -31.42 -21.51
CA LYS A 323 -5.61 -32.77 -22.03
C LYS A 323 -6.19 -33.69 -20.95
N PHE A 324 -5.60 -33.69 -19.77
CA PHE A 324 -6.09 -34.50 -18.65
C PHE A 324 -7.50 -34.12 -18.24
N LEU A 325 -7.81 -32.81 -18.17
CA LEU A 325 -9.15 -32.33 -17.85
C LEU A 325 -10.16 -32.73 -18.92
N LEU A 326 -9.83 -32.59 -20.21
CA LEU A 326 -10.69 -33.01 -21.32
C LEU A 326 -10.93 -34.53 -21.37
N ASN A 327 -9.99 -35.33 -20.86
CA ASN A 327 -10.19 -36.78 -20.73
C ASN A 327 -11.15 -37.16 -19.59
N GLN A 328 -11.58 -36.22 -18.75
CA GLN A 328 -12.60 -36.48 -17.73
C GLN A 328 -13.99 -36.39 -18.37
N ASN A 329 -14.83 -37.42 -18.19
CA ASN A 329 -16.19 -37.48 -18.77
C ASN A 329 -17.09 -36.27 -18.39
N ALA A 330 -16.75 -35.55 -17.32
CA ALA A 330 -17.51 -34.39 -16.85
C ALA A 330 -17.15 -33.07 -17.57
N VAL A 331 -16.11 -33.04 -18.41
CA VAL A 331 -15.61 -31.82 -19.06
C VAL A 331 -15.87 -31.87 -20.55
N SER A 332 -16.49 -30.82 -21.09
CA SER A 332 -16.68 -30.62 -22.52
C SER A 332 -15.76 -29.51 -23.02
N ILE A 333 -15.11 -29.71 -24.17
CA ILE A 333 -14.27 -28.71 -24.82
C ILE A 333 -15.04 -27.43 -25.20
N ASN A 334 -16.35 -27.58 -25.43
CA ASN A 334 -17.28 -26.52 -25.79
C ASN A 334 -18.20 -26.13 -24.62
N HIS A 335 -17.82 -26.45 -23.38
CA HIS A 335 -18.58 -26.01 -22.22
C HIS A 335 -18.63 -24.48 -22.18
N GLN A 336 -19.84 -23.93 -22.09
CA GLN A 336 -20.09 -22.50 -21.96
C GLN A 336 -20.42 -22.21 -20.50
N GLY A 337 -19.70 -21.28 -19.88
CA GLY A 337 -20.05 -20.76 -18.55
C GLY A 337 -21.37 -19.98 -18.57
N ARG A 338 -21.79 -19.45 -17.41
CA ARG A 338 -23.00 -18.61 -17.28
C ARG A 338 -23.10 -17.41 -18.23
N ASP A 339 -21.98 -16.87 -18.68
CA ASP A 339 -21.90 -15.76 -19.64
C ASP A 339 -21.64 -16.23 -21.09
N GLY A 340 -21.65 -17.53 -21.36
CA GLY A 340 -21.51 -18.09 -22.70
C GLY A 340 -20.07 -18.29 -23.19
N HIS A 341 -19.05 -17.81 -22.46
CA HIS A 341 -17.66 -17.99 -22.90
C HIS A 341 -17.19 -19.43 -22.74
N THR A 342 -16.23 -19.84 -23.57
CA THR A 342 -15.64 -21.18 -23.58
C THR A 342 -14.15 -21.14 -23.22
N GLY A 343 -13.53 -22.30 -22.98
CA GLY A 343 -12.07 -22.37 -22.81
C GLY A 343 -11.27 -21.83 -24.00
N LEU A 344 -11.83 -21.89 -25.22
CA LEU A 344 -11.24 -21.27 -26.42
C LEU A 344 -11.25 -19.73 -26.32
N HIS A 345 -12.32 -19.15 -25.79
CA HIS A 345 -12.38 -17.71 -25.52
C HIS A 345 -11.27 -17.29 -24.55
N SER A 346 -11.11 -17.99 -23.43
CA SER A 346 -10.04 -17.72 -22.45
C SER A 346 -8.64 -17.85 -23.08
N ALA A 347 -8.40 -18.91 -23.85
CA ALA A 347 -7.12 -19.10 -24.55
C ALA A 347 -6.82 -17.98 -25.56
N CYS A 348 -7.83 -17.53 -26.29
CA CYS A 348 -7.74 -16.42 -27.24
C CYS A 348 -7.48 -15.07 -26.55
N PHE A 349 -8.17 -14.78 -25.45
CA PHE A 349 -8.00 -13.54 -24.68
C PHE A 349 -6.59 -13.41 -24.09
N HIS A 350 -6.04 -14.52 -23.56
CA HIS A 350 -4.73 -14.54 -22.93
C HIS A 350 -3.55 -14.80 -23.88
N GLY A 351 -3.81 -14.96 -25.19
CA GLY A 351 -2.75 -15.05 -26.19
C GLY A 351 -2.08 -16.42 -26.31
N HIS A 352 -2.73 -17.50 -25.86
CA HIS A 352 -2.13 -18.83 -25.80
C HIS A 352 -2.24 -19.58 -27.13
N ILE A 353 -1.51 -19.12 -28.16
CA ILE A 353 -1.65 -19.63 -29.54
C ILE A 353 -1.52 -21.16 -29.66
N ARG A 354 -0.60 -21.79 -28.93
CA ARG A 354 -0.44 -23.26 -28.94
C ARG A 354 -1.65 -23.98 -28.35
N LEU A 355 -2.25 -23.42 -27.30
CA LEU A 355 -3.47 -23.95 -26.72
C LEU A 355 -4.67 -23.71 -27.66
N VAL A 356 -4.77 -22.53 -28.28
CA VAL A 356 -5.81 -22.24 -29.27
C VAL A 356 -5.77 -23.28 -30.40
N GLN A 357 -4.59 -23.52 -30.98
CA GLN A 357 -4.41 -24.55 -32.01
C GLN A 357 -4.86 -25.92 -31.52
N PHE A 358 -4.39 -26.34 -30.34
CA PHE A 358 -4.75 -27.62 -29.74
C PHE A 358 -6.27 -27.76 -29.53
N LEU A 359 -6.94 -26.72 -29.01
CA LEU A 359 -8.38 -26.74 -28.77
C LEU A 359 -9.15 -26.88 -30.09
N LEU A 360 -8.76 -26.14 -31.12
CA LEU A 360 -9.37 -26.22 -32.45
C LEU A 360 -9.21 -27.63 -33.06
N ASP A 361 -8.00 -28.19 -33.00
CA ASP A 361 -7.68 -29.53 -33.51
C ASP A 361 -8.46 -30.64 -32.78
N ASN A 362 -8.93 -30.37 -31.57
CA ASN A 362 -9.74 -31.28 -30.76
C ASN A 362 -11.25 -30.93 -30.78
N GLY A 363 -11.70 -30.11 -31.73
CA GLY A 363 -13.12 -29.87 -31.98
C GLY A 363 -13.74 -28.71 -31.21
N ALA A 364 -12.94 -27.78 -30.70
CA ALA A 364 -13.48 -26.52 -30.16
C ALA A 364 -14.24 -25.75 -31.26
N ASP A 365 -15.39 -25.19 -30.90
CA ASP A 365 -16.21 -24.39 -31.79
C ASP A 365 -15.90 -22.90 -31.60
N MET A 366 -15.33 -22.29 -32.64
CA MET A 366 -14.97 -20.87 -32.66
C MET A 366 -16.17 -19.94 -32.89
N ASN A 367 -17.33 -20.49 -33.22
CA ASN A 367 -18.56 -19.73 -33.49
C ASN A 367 -19.44 -19.57 -32.24
N LEU A 368 -19.12 -20.26 -31.15
CA LEU A 368 -19.78 -20.02 -29.87
C LEU A 368 -19.52 -18.59 -29.41
N VAL A 369 -20.52 -18.00 -28.77
CA VAL A 369 -20.51 -16.59 -28.36
C VAL A 369 -20.64 -16.45 -26.85
N ALA A 370 -19.85 -15.53 -26.30
CA ALA A 370 -20.03 -15.00 -24.97
C ALA A 370 -20.95 -13.77 -25.02
N SER A 371 -21.72 -13.53 -23.96
CA SER A 371 -22.58 -12.34 -23.78
C SER A 371 -22.10 -11.56 -22.56
N ASP A 372 -21.92 -10.24 -22.69
CA ASP A 372 -21.61 -9.37 -21.55
C ASP A 372 -22.91 -8.91 -20.85
N PRO A 373 -23.23 -9.41 -19.64
CA PRO A 373 -24.46 -9.01 -18.94
C PRO A 373 -24.43 -7.57 -18.39
N SER A 374 -23.28 -6.87 -18.45
CA SER A 374 -23.11 -5.52 -17.89
C SER A 374 -23.50 -4.37 -18.82
N ARG A 375 -23.80 -4.64 -20.10
CA ARG A 375 -24.25 -3.62 -21.05
C ARG A 375 -25.78 -3.50 -21.03
N SER A 376 -26.28 -2.41 -20.46
CA SER A 376 -27.71 -2.08 -20.29
C SER A 376 -28.44 -1.68 -21.58
N SER A 377 -27.79 -1.75 -22.74
CA SER A 377 -28.43 -1.57 -24.04
C SER A 377 -29.07 -2.90 -24.44
N GLY A 378 -30.38 -2.95 -24.63
CA GLY A 378 -31.16 -4.19 -24.89
C GLY A 378 -30.78 -5.02 -26.13
N GLU A 379 -29.61 -4.81 -26.74
CA GLU A 379 -28.98 -5.69 -27.72
C GLU A 379 -27.95 -6.57 -27.00
N LYS A 380 -28.10 -7.90 -27.06
CA LYS A 380 -27.09 -8.83 -26.57
C LYS A 380 -25.84 -8.69 -27.44
N ASP A 381 -24.81 -8.03 -26.92
CA ASP A 381 -23.50 -7.98 -27.58
C ASP A 381 -22.85 -9.37 -27.49
N GLU A 382 -23.17 -10.23 -28.45
CA GLU A 382 -22.58 -11.54 -28.63
C GLU A 382 -21.14 -11.41 -29.16
N GLN A 383 -20.18 -12.03 -28.48
CA GLN A 383 -18.76 -11.92 -28.78
C GLN A 383 -18.14 -13.29 -29.01
N THR A 384 -17.52 -13.49 -30.17
CA THR A 384 -16.76 -14.71 -30.48
C THR A 384 -15.33 -14.65 -29.94
N CYS A 385 -14.67 -15.81 -29.85
CA CYS A 385 -13.25 -15.88 -29.43
C CYS A 385 -12.31 -15.10 -30.38
N LEU A 386 -12.69 -14.98 -31.67
CA LEU A 386 -12.01 -14.13 -32.66
C LEU A 386 -12.04 -12.66 -32.24
N MET A 387 -13.19 -12.17 -31.78
CA MET A 387 -13.34 -10.78 -31.33
C MET A 387 -12.49 -10.51 -30.09
N TRP A 388 -12.38 -11.47 -29.16
CA TRP A 388 -11.52 -11.34 -27.98
C TRP A 388 -10.03 -11.35 -28.34
N ALA A 389 -9.59 -12.25 -29.23
CA ALA A 389 -8.21 -12.26 -29.72
C ALA A 389 -7.86 -10.94 -30.44
N TYR A 390 -8.81 -10.41 -31.22
CA TYR A 390 -8.67 -9.13 -31.92
C TYR A 390 -8.61 -7.95 -30.95
N GLU A 391 -9.51 -7.87 -29.96
CA GLU A 391 -9.55 -6.82 -28.93
C GLU A 391 -8.22 -6.76 -28.14
N LYS A 392 -7.59 -7.91 -27.92
CA LYS A 392 -6.31 -8.03 -27.21
C LYS A 392 -5.07 -7.90 -28.09
N GLY A 393 -5.23 -7.74 -29.40
CA GLY A 393 -4.10 -7.55 -30.33
C GLY A 393 -3.29 -8.81 -30.60
N HIS A 394 -3.87 -10.00 -30.42
CA HIS A 394 -3.20 -11.28 -30.71
C HIS A 394 -3.30 -11.64 -32.19
N ASP A 395 -2.63 -10.87 -33.05
CA ASP A 395 -2.75 -10.95 -34.52
C ASP A 395 -2.47 -12.37 -35.09
N ALA A 396 -1.53 -13.10 -34.49
CA ALA A 396 -1.24 -14.48 -34.89
C ALA A 396 -2.42 -15.44 -34.61
N ILE A 397 -3.14 -15.25 -33.50
CA ILE A 397 -4.34 -16.02 -33.16
C ILE A 397 -5.50 -15.60 -34.06
N VAL A 398 -5.66 -14.30 -34.34
CA VAL A 398 -6.66 -13.81 -35.31
C VAL A 398 -6.45 -14.42 -36.68
N THR A 399 -5.19 -14.48 -37.13
CA THR A 399 -4.82 -15.09 -38.42
C THR A 399 -5.12 -16.58 -38.41
N LEU A 400 -4.75 -17.28 -37.33
CA LEU A 400 -5.06 -18.69 -37.15
C LEU A 400 -6.56 -18.95 -37.26
N LEU A 401 -7.38 -18.26 -36.45
CA LEU A 401 -8.84 -18.45 -36.42
C LEU A 401 -9.50 -18.17 -37.78
N LYS A 402 -9.05 -17.16 -38.52
CA LYS A 402 -9.60 -16.83 -39.85
C LYS A 402 -9.33 -17.88 -40.92
N HIS A 403 -8.20 -18.59 -40.82
CA HIS A 403 -7.75 -19.54 -41.85
C HIS A 403 -7.83 -21.00 -41.39
N TYR A 404 -8.30 -21.24 -40.17
CA TYR A 404 -8.41 -22.58 -39.63
C TYR A 404 -9.48 -23.38 -40.38
N LYS A 405 -9.10 -24.56 -40.87
CA LYS A 405 -9.99 -25.54 -41.50
C LYS A 405 -9.93 -26.83 -40.69
N ARG A 406 -11.10 -27.41 -40.38
CA ARG A 406 -11.12 -28.71 -39.69
C ARG A 406 -10.56 -29.79 -40.62
N PRO A 407 -9.71 -30.71 -40.14
CA PRO A 407 -9.15 -31.77 -40.96
C PRO A 407 -10.16 -32.73 -41.61
N GLN A 408 -11.44 -32.68 -41.22
CA GLN A 408 -12.51 -33.56 -41.71
C GLN A 408 -13.43 -32.90 -42.77
N ASP A 409 -13.20 -31.64 -43.13
CA ASP A 409 -13.97 -30.94 -44.17
C ASP A 409 -13.37 -31.23 -45.57
N ASP A 410 -13.68 -32.41 -46.14
CA ASP A 410 -13.25 -32.86 -47.48
C ASP A 410 -14.09 -32.25 -48.63
N SER A 411 -14.50 -30.98 -48.50
CA SER A 411 -15.15 -30.24 -49.59
C SER A 411 -14.16 -29.27 -50.25
N PRO A 412 -14.05 -29.25 -51.61
CA PRO A 412 -13.21 -28.29 -52.29
C PRO A 412 -13.73 -26.88 -52.00
N CYS A 413 -12.94 -26.13 -51.24
CA CYS A 413 -13.24 -24.77 -50.85
C CYS A 413 -13.15 -23.88 -52.09
N ASN A 414 -14.28 -23.49 -52.68
CA ASN A 414 -14.31 -22.27 -53.49
C ASN A 414 -13.74 -21.14 -52.62
N GLU A 415 -12.95 -20.24 -53.20
CA GLU A 415 -12.29 -19.10 -52.54
C GLU A 415 -13.24 -18.11 -51.84
N TYR A 416 -14.54 -18.42 -51.75
CA TYR A 416 -15.58 -17.62 -51.13
C TYR A 416 -16.46 -18.38 -50.13
N SER A 417 -16.19 -19.66 -49.85
CA SER A 417 -16.96 -20.44 -48.86
C SER A 417 -16.23 -20.48 -47.52
N GLN A 418 -16.48 -19.46 -46.70
CA GLN A 418 -16.13 -19.42 -45.28
C GLN A 418 -17.06 -20.33 -44.45
N PRO A 419 -16.68 -20.72 -43.21
CA PRO A 419 -17.55 -21.52 -42.34
C PRO A 419 -18.78 -20.68 -41.96
N GLY A 420 -19.91 -21.03 -42.54
CA GLY A 420 -21.19 -20.35 -42.38
C GLY A 420 -22.23 -21.13 -43.17
N GLY A 421 -22.88 -22.10 -42.51
CA GLY A 421 -24.00 -22.86 -43.06
C GLY A 421 -25.25 -22.01 -43.32
N ASP A 422 -25.22 -20.74 -42.96
CA ASP A 422 -26.09 -19.70 -43.49
C ASP A 422 -25.24 -18.45 -43.66
N GLY A 423 -25.40 -17.75 -44.79
CA GLY A 423 -24.53 -16.68 -45.30
C GLY A 423 -24.39 -15.39 -44.46
N SER A 424 -24.28 -15.47 -43.14
CA SER A 424 -23.90 -14.34 -42.30
C SER A 424 -22.38 -14.27 -42.19
N TYR A 425 -21.76 -13.47 -43.06
CA TYR A 425 -20.42 -12.93 -42.84
C TYR A 425 -20.39 -12.30 -41.43
N VAL A 426 -19.72 -12.95 -40.47
CA VAL A 426 -19.44 -12.30 -39.17
C VAL A 426 -18.45 -11.20 -39.48
N SER A 427 -19.01 -10.00 -39.67
CA SER A 427 -18.24 -8.81 -39.93
C SER A 427 -17.29 -8.64 -38.76
N VAL A 428 -16.00 -8.95 -38.97
CA VAL A 428 -14.97 -8.43 -38.06
C VAL A 428 -15.23 -6.93 -37.96
N PRO A 429 -15.28 -6.35 -36.76
CA PRO A 429 -15.46 -4.92 -36.60
C PRO A 429 -14.52 -4.21 -37.58
N SER A 430 -15.06 -3.22 -38.30
CA SER A 430 -14.39 -2.54 -39.42
C SER A 430 -12.94 -2.13 -39.09
N PRO A 431 -12.10 -1.72 -40.06
CA PRO A 431 -10.87 -0.99 -39.72
C PRO A 431 -11.16 0.25 -38.86
N LEU A 432 -12.38 0.80 -38.96
CA LEU A 432 -12.94 1.78 -38.02
C LEU A 432 -13.24 1.18 -36.64
N GLY A 433 -13.60 -0.09 -36.56
CA GLY A 433 -13.54 -0.95 -35.38
C GLY A 433 -12.12 -1.17 -34.86
N LYS A 434 -11.08 -1.17 -35.70
CA LYS A 434 -9.64 -1.12 -35.33
C LYS A 434 -9.21 0.28 -34.86
N ILE A 435 -9.98 1.31 -35.20
CA ILE A 435 -9.86 2.71 -34.75
C ILE A 435 -10.75 2.94 -33.50
N LYS A 436 -11.83 2.17 -33.32
CA LYS A 436 -12.63 2.08 -32.08
C LYS A 436 -12.00 1.11 -31.06
N SER A 437 -11.21 0.13 -31.53
CA SER A 437 -10.37 -0.81 -30.76
C SER A 437 -8.90 -0.41 -30.77
N MET A 438 -8.56 0.71 -31.42
CA MET A 438 -7.45 1.52 -30.97
C MET A 438 -7.93 1.97 -29.60
N THR A 439 -7.33 1.42 -28.54
CA THR A 439 -7.56 1.98 -27.22
C THR A 439 -7.31 3.48 -27.33
N LYS A 440 -8.16 4.32 -26.71
CA LYS A 440 -7.95 5.77 -26.64
C LYS A 440 -6.46 6.10 -26.38
N GLU A 441 -5.87 5.35 -25.46
CA GLU A 441 -4.45 5.30 -25.13
C GLU A 441 -3.50 5.08 -26.34
N LYS A 442 -3.74 4.07 -27.19
CA LYS A 442 -2.90 3.83 -28.38
C LYS A 442 -3.08 4.92 -29.43
N ALA A 443 -4.27 5.53 -29.51
CA ALA A 443 -4.53 6.70 -30.35
C ALA A 443 -3.73 7.91 -29.85
N ASP A 444 -3.81 8.16 -28.55
CA ASP A 444 -3.19 9.31 -27.90
C ASP A 444 -1.66 9.22 -27.97
N VAL A 445 -1.07 8.03 -27.84
CA VAL A 445 0.37 7.82 -28.01
C VAL A 445 0.80 8.06 -29.46
N LEU A 446 0.03 7.60 -30.44
CA LEU A 446 0.34 7.82 -31.86
C LEU A 446 0.17 9.29 -32.27
N LEU A 447 -0.87 9.95 -31.76
CA LEU A 447 -1.11 11.39 -31.97
C LEU A 447 0.01 12.21 -31.32
N LEU A 448 0.41 11.86 -30.09
CA LEU A 448 1.53 12.50 -29.41
C LEU A 448 2.84 12.30 -30.19
N ARG A 449 3.11 11.08 -30.66
CA ARG A 449 4.31 10.80 -31.48
C ARG A 449 4.32 11.62 -32.77
N ALA A 450 3.18 11.80 -33.42
CA ALA A 450 3.07 12.60 -34.63
C ALA A 450 3.19 14.12 -34.37
N SER A 451 2.73 14.60 -33.21
CA SER A 451 2.68 16.02 -32.88
C SER A 451 3.91 16.52 -32.10
N LEU A 452 4.64 15.65 -31.41
CA LEU A 452 5.84 16.01 -30.69
C LEU A 452 6.98 16.33 -31.69
N PRO A 453 7.69 17.46 -31.54
CA PRO A 453 8.85 17.75 -32.37
C PRO A 453 9.92 16.65 -32.32
N SER A 454 10.57 16.39 -33.46
CA SER A 454 11.57 15.30 -33.59
C SER A 454 12.76 15.45 -32.64
N ASN A 455 13.12 16.67 -32.24
CA ASN A 455 14.19 16.93 -31.28
C ASN A 455 13.89 16.42 -29.86
N PHE A 456 12.62 16.21 -29.51
CA PHE A 456 12.18 15.69 -28.22
C PHE A 456 11.97 14.17 -28.22
N HIS A 457 12.13 13.50 -29.36
CA HIS A 457 12.08 12.05 -29.45
C HIS A 457 13.41 11.46 -28.94
N LEU A 458 13.32 10.62 -27.91
CA LEU A 458 14.46 9.92 -27.32
C LEU A 458 14.20 8.41 -27.33
N GLN A 459 15.22 7.62 -27.63
CA GLN A 459 15.19 6.18 -27.41
C GLN A 459 15.69 5.84 -26.01
N LEU A 460 15.17 4.76 -25.42
CA LEU A 460 15.62 4.32 -24.09
C LEU A 460 17.11 3.96 -24.07
N SER A 461 17.67 3.51 -25.20
CA SER A 461 19.10 3.25 -25.40
C SER A 461 19.98 4.50 -25.31
N GLU A 462 19.41 5.70 -25.47
CA GLU A 462 20.12 6.98 -25.31
C GLU A 462 20.23 7.41 -23.83
N LEU A 463 19.61 6.66 -22.91
CA LEU A 463 19.50 6.99 -21.50
C LEU A 463 20.36 6.07 -20.63
N GLU A 464 21.25 6.66 -19.85
CA GLU A 464 22.00 5.98 -18.78
C GLU A 464 21.32 6.25 -17.45
N PHE A 465 21.06 5.21 -16.65
CA PHE A 465 20.44 5.31 -15.32
C PHE A 465 21.52 5.20 -14.24
N ASN A 466 21.52 6.12 -13.26
CA ASN A 466 22.50 6.11 -12.16
C ASN A 466 21.84 5.77 -10.82
N GLU A 467 21.15 6.73 -10.21
CA GLU A 467 20.57 6.62 -8.86
C GLU A 467 19.10 7.03 -8.86
N ILE A 468 18.31 6.46 -7.94
CA ILE A 468 16.92 6.85 -7.75
C ILE A 468 16.91 8.12 -6.90
N ILE A 469 16.34 9.20 -7.43
CA ILE A 469 16.25 10.51 -6.77
C ILE A 469 14.84 10.86 -6.31
N GLY A 470 13.84 10.07 -6.71
CA GLY A 470 12.46 10.26 -6.28
C GLY A 470 11.57 9.07 -6.61
N SER A 471 10.45 8.96 -5.90
CA SER A 471 9.41 7.97 -6.19
C SER A 471 8.05 8.59 -5.93
N GLY A 472 7.25 8.74 -6.99
CA GLY A 472 5.87 9.25 -6.92
C GLY A 472 4.86 8.17 -7.27
N SER A 473 3.58 8.55 -7.29
CA SER A 473 2.44 7.68 -7.62
C SER A 473 2.54 7.00 -8.99
N PHE A 474 3.29 7.60 -9.92
CA PHE A 474 3.33 7.19 -11.33
C PHE A 474 4.66 6.56 -11.75
N GLY A 475 5.64 6.46 -10.84
CA GLY A 475 6.93 5.87 -11.16
C GLY A 475 8.11 6.33 -10.32
N LYS A 476 9.29 5.79 -10.66
CA LYS A 476 10.56 6.19 -10.06
C LYS A 476 11.23 7.24 -10.95
N VAL A 477 11.79 8.26 -10.32
CA VAL A 477 12.63 9.28 -10.96
C VAL A 477 14.08 8.92 -10.70
N TYR A 478 14.84 8.81 -11.78
CA TYR A 478 16.25 8.49 -11.76
C TYR A 478 17.05 9.72 -12.14
N LYS A 479 18.19 9.94 -11.49
CA LYS A 479 19.25 10.75 -12.08
C LYS A 479 19.95 9.89 -13.12
N GLY A 480 20.23 10.47 -14.26
CA GLY A 480 20.82 9.77 -15.38
C GLY A 480 21.60 10.68 -16.32
N ARG A 481 22.00 10.14 -17.45
CA ARG A 481 22.65 10.88 -18.53
C ARG A 481 21.92 10.64 -19.85
N CYS A 482 21.71 11.71 -20.60
CA CYS A 482 21.15 11.67 -21.95
C CYS A 482 22.02 12.56 -22.84
N ARG A 483 22.60 12.00 -23.91
CA ARG A 483 23.48 12.73 -24.86
C ARG A 483 24.57 13.57 -24.16
N ASN A 484 25.27 12.98 -23.19
CA ASN A 484 26.29 13.61 -22.33
C ASN A 484 25.82 14.74 -21.38
N LYS A 485 24.51 14.93 -21.19
CA LYS A 485 23.97 15.85 -20.19
C LYS A 485 23.36 15.09 -19.02
N ILE A 486 23.55 15.61 -17.79
CA ILE A 486 22.89 15.06 -16.60
C ILE A 486 21.41 15.44 -16.64
N VAL A 487 20.54 14.46 -16.47
CA VAL A 487 19.08 14.60 -16.61
C VAL A 487 18.35 13.87 -15.49
N ALA A 488 17.11 14.26 -15.26
CA ALA A 488 16.16 13.50 -14.46
C ALA A 488 15.26 12.69 -15.41
N ILE A 489 15.14 11.38 -15.14
CA ILE A 489 14.41 10.42 -15.96
C ILE A 489 13.26 9.85 -15.12
N LYS A 490 12.03 10.30 -15.39
CA LYS A 490 10.82 9.79 -14.75
C LYS A 490 10.32 8.58 -15.55
N ARG A 491 10.49 7.38 -15.00
CA ARG A 491 10.04 6.12 -15.61
C ARG A 491 8.61 5.83 -15.19
N TYR A 492 7.70 5.85 -16.16
CA TYR A 492 6.36 5.37 -15.96
C TYR A 492 6.38 3.85 -15.83
N ARG A 493 5.78 3.31 -14.76
CA ARG A 493 5.67 1.86 -14.57
C ARG A 493 4.58 1.35 -15.49
N ALA A 494 4.92 0.44 -16.40
CA ALA A 494 3.92 -0.50 -16.88
C ALA A 494 3.62 -1.47 -15.74
N ASN A 495 2.58 -1.20 -14.96
CA ASN A 495 1.90 -2.31 -14.31
C ASN A 495 1.48 -3.30 -15.41
N THR A 496 1.49 -4.60 -15.10
CA THR A 496 1.37 -5.70 -16.08
C THR A 496 0.03 -5.71 -16.85
N TYR A 497 -0.83 -4.72 -16.66
CA TYR A 497 -1.94 -4.36 -17.53
C TYR A 497 -2.04 -2.84 -17.51
N CYS A 498 -2.07 -2.21 -18.69
CA CYS A 498 -2.30 -0.78 -18.87
C CYS A 498 -3.55 -0.39 -18.06
N SER A 499 -3.39 0.32 -16.94
CA SER A 499 -4.52 1.02 -16.35
C SER A 499 -4.86 2.16 -17.32
N LYS A 500 -6.13 2.33 -17.67
CA LYS A 500 -6.57 3.34 -18.65
C LYS A 500 -6.08 4.76 -18.33
N SER A 501 -5.65 5.02 -17.10
CA SER A 501 -5.11 6.32 -16.67
C SER A 501 -3.62 6.55 -16.96
N ASP A 502 -2.75 5.54 -16.93
CA ASP A 502 -1.29 5.79 -16.90
C ASP A 502 -0.75 6.28 -18.24
N THR A 503 -1.26 5.73 -19.35
CA THR A 503 -0.92 6.19 -20.70
C THR A 503 -1.50 7.59 -20.95
N ASP A 504 -2.75 7.84 -20.55
CA ASP A 504 -3.39 9.16 -20.68
C ASP A 504 -2.64 10.23 -19.87
N MET A 505 -2.17 9.90 -18.66
CA MET A 505 -1.38 10.80 -17.81
C MET A 505 -0.01 11.06 -18.42
N PHE A 506 0.68 10.02 -18.90
CA PHE A 506 1.95 10.18 -19.60
C PHE A 506 1.81 11.08 -20.83
N CYS A 507 0.85 10.77 -21.71
CA CYS A 507 0.63 11.54 -22.94
C CYS A 507 0.31 13.00 -22.65
N ARG A 508 -0.47 13.25 -21.60
CA ARG A 508 -0.82 14.60 -21.16
C ARG A 508 0.38 15.35 -20.56
N GLU A 509 1.15 14.72 -19.69
CA GLU A 509 2.33 15.35 -19.09
C GLU A 509 3.35 15.74 -20.18
N VAL A 510 3.60 14.86 -21.16
CA VAL A 510 4.47 15.18 -22.30
C VAL A 510 3.90 16.32 -23.15
N SER A 511 2.59 16.32 -23.42
CA SER A 511 1.92 17.38 -24.20
C SER A 511 1.95 18.75 -23.52
N ILE A 512 1.98 18.77 -22.19
CA ILE A 512 2.15 19.98 -21.39
C ILE A 512 3.61 20.41 -21.44
N LEU A 513 4.53 19.54 -20.98
CA LEU A 513 5.95 19.85 -20.82
C LEU A 513 6.60 20.32 -22.12
N CYS A 514 6.22 19.77 -23.29
CA CYS A 514 6.80 20.16 -24.57
C CYS A 514 6.45 21.59 -25.02
N ARG A 515 5.49 22.25 -24.36
CA ARG A 515 5.05 23.63 -24.62
C ARG A 515 5.62 24.64 -23.63
N LEU A 516 6.26 24.16 -22.56
CA LEU A 516 6.77 25.03 -21.49
C LEU A 516 8.19 25.46 -21.80
N ASN A 517 8.45 26.76 -21.65
CA ASN A 517 9.77 27.34 -21.75
C ASN A 517 9.85 28.59 -20.88
N HIS A 518 10.27 28.40 -19.62
CA HIS A 518 10.43 29.48 -18.65
C HIS A 518 11.52 29.11 -17.63
N PRO A 519 12.38 30.04 -17.19
CA PRO A 519 13.49 29.73 -16.28
C PRO A 519 13.05 29.16 -14.92
N CYS A 520 11.88 29.53 -14.44
CA CYS A 520 11.31 29.05 -13.17
C CYS A 520 10.41 27.80 -13.32
N VAL A 521 10.45 27.12 -14.46
CA VAL A 521 9.70 25.88 -14.73
C VAL A 521 10.68 24.82 -15.22
N ILE A 522 10.50 23.57 -14.79
CA ILE A 522 11.40 22.48 -15.16
C ILE A 522 11.50 22.33 -16.69
N GLN A 523 12.72 22.35 -17.22
CA GLN A 523 12.93 22.22 -18.66
C GLN A 523 12.71 20.77 -19.13
N PHE A 524 11.90 20.62 -20.18
CA PHE A 524 11.69 19.35 -20.87
C PHE A 524 12.84 19.06 -21.85
N VAL A 525 13.40 17.85 -21.77
CA VAL A 525 14.51 17.39 -22.63
C VAL A 525 14.00 16.45 -23.71
N GLY A 526 13.03 15.59 -23.41
CA GLY A 526 12.41 14.69 -24.36
C GLY A 526 11.66 13.54 -23.70
N ALA A 527 11.08 12.64 -24.51
CA ALA A 527 10.35 11.48 -24.03
C ALA A 527 10.62 10.24 -24.88
N CYS A 528 10.59 9.07 -24.23
CA CYS A 528 10.61 7.77 -24.87
C CYS A 528 9.17 7.31 -25.10
N LEU A 529 8.76 7.24 -26.37
CA LEU A 529 7.37 7.03 -26.81
C LEU A 529 7.15 5.69 -27.53
N ASP A 530 8.19 4.90 -27.76
CA ASP A 530 8.14 3.76 -28.69
C ASP A 530 7.28 2.60 -28.17
N ASP A 531 7.40 2.30 -26.88
CA ASP A 531 6.71 1.20 -26.19
C ASP A 531 6.12 1.69 -24.86
N PRO A 532 4.82 1.47 -24.56
CA PRO A 532 4.21 1.76 -23.27
C PRO A 532 4.92 1.13 -22.07
N SER A 533 5.57 -0.03 -22.25
CA SER A 533 6.40 -0.65 -21.20
C SER A 533 7.69 0.16 -20.91
N GLN A 534 8.06 1.04 -21.84
CA GLN A 534 9.30 1.80 -21.85
C GLN A 534 9.12 3.32 -21.72
N PHE A 535 7.91 3.80 -21.41
CA PHE A 535 7.65 5.23 -21.25
C PHE A 535 8.56 5.88 -20.20
N ALA A 536 9.23 6.93 -20.64
CA ALA A 536 10.08 7.76 -19.83
C ALA A 536 9.95 9.22 -20.25
N ILE A 537 9.86 10.11 -19.27
CA ILE A 537 9.93 11.56 -19.46
C ILE A 537 11.29 12.00 -18.96
N VAL A 538 12.01 12.74 -19.79
CA VAL A 538 13.35 13.26 -19.48
C VAL A 538 13.26 14.77 -19.33
N THR A 539 13.65 15.26 -18.16
CA THR A 539 13.74 16.68 -17.84
C THR A 539 15.17 17.03 -17.44
N GLN A 540 15.46 18.32 -17.33
CA GLN A 540 16.70 18.76 -16.70
C GLN A 540 16.82 18.19 -15.28
N TYR A 541 18.05 17.93 -14.86
CA TYR A 541 18.35 17.60 -13.47
C TYR A 541 18.61 18.87 -12.66
N VAL A 542 17.98 18.99 -11.49
CA VAL A 542 18.14 20.13 -10.58
C VAL A 542 18.84 19.61 -9.32
N SER A 543 20.07 20.08 -9.06
CA SER A 543 20.99 19.41 -8.14
C SER A 543 20.74 19.66 -6.65
N GLY A 544 20.07 20.76 -6.28
CA GLY A 544 19.80 21.10 -4.88
C GLY A 544 18.62 20.36 -4.25
N GLY A 545 17.93 19.50 -5.01
CA GLY A 545 16.82 18.67 -4.52
C GLY A 545 15.51 19.44 -4.34
N SER A 546 14.56 18.84 -3.62
CA SER A 546 13.26 19.47 -3.36
C SER A 546 13.30 20.46 -2.19
N LEU A 547 12.40 21.44 -2.20
CA LEU A 547 12.23 22.37 -1.09
C LEU A 547 11.89 21.62 0.22
N PHE A 548 11.07 20.57 0.15
CA PHE A 548 10.76 19.71 1.28
C PHE A 548 12.03 19.08 1.88
N SER A 549 12.90 18.52 1.04
CA SER A 549 14.16 17.92 1.47
C SER A 549 15.05 18.96 2.16
N LEU A 550 15.12 20.18 1.62
CA LEU A 550 15.92 21.25 2.20
C LEU A 550 15.42 21.66 3.60
N LEU A 551 14.11 21.85 3.74
CA LEU A 551 13.48 22.35 4.96
C LEU A 551 13.34 21.27 6.06
N HIS A 552 12.93 20.05 5.71
CA HIS A 552 12.49 19.06 6.70
C HIS A 552 13.47 17.89 6.88
N GLU A 553 14.11 17.45 5.80
CA GLU A 553 15.08 16.35 5.85
C GLU A 553 16.47 16.87 6.27
N GLN A 554 16.93 17.92 5.61
CA GLN A 554 18.23 18.56 5.88
C GLN A 554 18.16 19.60 6.99
N LYS A 555 16.96 20.14 7.27
CA LYS A 555 16.73 21.19 8.28
C LYS A 555 17.65 22.40 8.11
N ARG A 556 17.91 22.80 6.86
CA ARG A 556 18.76 23.96 6.58
C ARG A 556 18.07 25.25 7.02
N ILE A 557 18.84 26.13 7.64
CA ILE A 557 18.39 27.48 7.96
C ILE A 557 18.58 28.33 6.71
N ILE A 558 17.47 28.86 6.18
CA ILE A 558 17.45 29.74 5.02
C ILE A 558 17.15 31.16 5.51
N ASP A 559 17.97 32.14 5.10
CA ASP A 559 17.73 33.54 5.42
C ASP A 559 16.52 34.10 4.66
N LEU A 560 16.00 35.25 5.10
CA LEU A 560 14.77 35.81 4.54
C LEU A 560 14.92 36.22 3.06
N GLN A 561 16.10 36.69 2.65
CA GLN A 561 16.36 37.10 1.27
C GLN A 561 16.30 35.89 0.34
N SER A 562 16.98 34.80 0.70
CA SER A 562 16.93 33.54 -0.04
C SER A 562 15.51 32.94 -0.08
N LYS A 563 14.76 33.01 1.03
CA LYS A 563 13.33 32.61 1.06
C LYS A 563 12.49 33.43 0.09
N LEU A 564 12.70 34.74 0.01
CA LEU A 564 11.98 35.61 -0.92
C LEU A 564 12.31 35.30 -2.38
N ILE A 565 13.59 35.03 -2.70
CA ILE A 565 14.01 34.62 -4.06
C ILE A 565 13.28 33.34 -4.49
N ILE A 566 13.29 32.30 -3.65
CA ILE A 566 12.58 31.05 -3.90
C ILE A 566 11.07 31.30 -4.10
N ALA A 567 10.46 32.11 -3.23
CA ALA A 567 9.04 32.44 -3.33
C ALA A 567 8.68 33.17 -4.64
N ILE A 568 9.53 34.12 -5.07
CA ILE A 568 9.36 34.88 -6.31
C ILE A 568 9.49 33.95 -7.52
N ASP A 569 10.51 33.09 -7.56
CA ASP A 569 10.72 32.17 -8.68
C ASP A 569 9.53 31.23 -8.86
N VAL A 570 9.02 30.63 -7.78
CA VAL A 570 7.83 29.78 -7.83
C VAL A 570 6.61 30.58 -8.30
N ALA A 571 6.42 31.81 -7.82
CA ALA A 571 5.32 32.67 -8.24
C ALA A 571 5.40 33.05 -9.73
N LYS A 572 6.59 33.36 -10.25
CA LYS A 572 6.83 33.62 -11.68
C LYS A 572 6.58 32.38 -12.53
N GLY A 573 6.98 31.20 -12.05
CA GLY A 573 6.67 29.93 -12.70
C GLY A 573 5.17 29.70 -12.84
N MET A 574 4.40 29.92 -11.77
CA MET A 574 2.94 29.77 -11.79
C MET A 574 2.25 30.86 -12.63
N GLU A 575 2.69 32.12 -12.53
CA GLU A 575 2.21 33.22 -13.38
C GLU A 575 2.36 32.88 -14.87
N TYR A 576 3.53 32.37 -15.27
CA TYR A 576 3.79 31.93 -16.63
C TYR A 576 2.76 30.87 -17.07
N LEU A 577 2.52 29.83 -16.28
CA LEU A 577 1.57 28.76 -16.61
C LEU A 577 0.14 29.28 -16.78
N HIS A 578 -0.28 30.20 -15.93
CA HIS A 578 -1.64 30.75 -15.91
C HIS A 578 -1.89 31.77 -17.02
N ASN A 579 -0.83 32.40 -17.54
CA ASN A 579 -0.89 33.39 -18.62
C ASN A 579 -0.60 32.83 -20.02
N LEU A 580 -0.42 31.52 -20.17
CA LEU A 580 -0.32 30.88 -21.48
C LEU A 580 -1.61 31.10 -22.30
N THR A 581 -1.49 31.08 -23.64
CA THR A 581 -2.64 31.17 -24.56
C THR A 581 -3.72 30.13 -24.26
N GLN A 582 -3.28 28.95 -23.82
CA GLN A 582 -4.11 27.96 -23.17
C GLN A 582 -3.60 27.79 -21.73
N PRO A 583 -4.23 28.43 -20.73
CA PRO A 583 -3.75 28.41 -19.35
C PRO A 583 -3.63 26.98 -18.81
N ILE A 584 -2.63 26.74 -17.97
CA ILE A 584 -2.38 25.42 -17.37
C ILE A 584 -2.51 25.52 -15.86
N ILE A 585 -3.35 24.67 -15.27
CA ILE A 585 -3.45 24.50 -13.82
C ILE A 585 -2.54 23.35 -13.38
N HIS A 586 -1.77 23.54 -12.31
CA HIS A 586 -0.79 22.56 -11.82
C HIS A 586 -1.45 21.41 -11.04
N ARG A 587 -2.43 21.72 -10.18
CA ARG A 587 -3.24 20.76 -9.37
C ARG A 587 -2.48 19.97 -8.30
N ASP A 588 -1.15 19.95 -8.32
CA ASP A 588 -0.30 19.33 -7.29
C ASP A 588 0.90 20.19 -6.87
N LEU A 589 0.71 21.50 -6.70
CA LEU A 589 1.79 22.36 -6.22
C LEU A 589 2.03 22.12 -4.72
N ASN A 590 3.22 21.65 -4.36
CA ASN A 590 3.62 21.38 -2.97
C ASN A 590 5.16 21.50 -2.84
N SER A 591 5.71 21.45 -1.62
CA SER A 591 7.15 21.60 -1.39
C SER A 591 8.02 20.45 -1.92
N HIS A 592 7.45 19.27 -2.24
CA HIS A 592 8.18 18.20 -2.93
C HIS A 592 8.36 18.49 -4.43
N ASN A 593 7.43 19.24 -5.02
CA ASN A 593 7.36 19.57 -6.44
C ASN A 593 8.02 20.93 -6.78
N ILE A 594 8.65 21.58 -5.79
CA ILE A 594 9.50 22.76 -5.96
C ILE A 594 10.94 22.30 -5.85
N LEU A 595 11.73 22.41 -6.93
CA LEU A 595 13.13 22.00 -6.96
C LEU A 595 14.05 23.21 -6.91
N LEU A 596 15.21 23.06 -6.27
CA LEU A 596 16.16 24.14 -6.02
C LEU A 596 17.50 23.87 -6.69
N TYR A 597 18.05 24.88 -7.34
CA TYR A 597 19.45 24.88 -7.77
C TYR A 597 20.39 25.16 -6.59
N GLU A 598 21.68 24.87 -6.78
CA GLU A 598 22.71 25.15 -5.77
C GLU A 598 22.90 26.65 -5.50
N ASP A 599 22.52 27.51 -6.43
CA ASP A 599 22.56 28.97 -6.30
C ASP A 599 21.33 29.56 -5.57
N GLY A 600 20.37 28.72 -5.18
CA GLY A 600 19.18 29.11 -4.42
C GLY A 600 17.96 29.47 -5.28
N HIS A 601 18.06 29.42 -6.61
CA HIS A 601 16.93 29.62 -7.50
C HIS A 601 16.00 28.40 -7.53
N ALA A 602 14.70 28.64 -7.74
CA ALA A 602 13.68 27.60 -7.70
C ALA A 602 13.01 27.36 -9.05
N VAL A 603 12.58 26.12 -9.28
CA VAL A 603 11.74 25.75 -10.43
C VAL A 603 10.54 24.93 -9.99
N VAL A 604 9.41 25.16 -10.66
CA VAL A 604 8.20 24.34 -10.52
C VAL A 604 8.37 23.06 -11.34
N ALA A 605 8.13 21.91 -10.73
CA ALA A 605 8.31 20.59 -11.32
C ALA A 605 7.09 19.67 -11.08
N ASP A 606 7.14 18.49 -11.72
CA ASP A 606 6.10 17.44 -11.71
C ASP A 606 4.73 17.86 -12.25
N PHE A 607 4.52 17.63 -13.55
CA PHE A 607 3.32 18.05 -14.28
C PHE A 607 2.34 16.88 -14.51
N GLY A 608 2.50 15.76 -13.79
CA GLY A 608 1.66 14.56 -13.96
C GLY A 608 0.17 14.82 -13.73
N GLU A 609 -0.15 15.71 -12.79
CA GLU A 609 -1.53 16.10 -12.46
C GLU A 609 -2.04 17.34 -13.19
N SER A 610 -1.18 18.04 -13.93
CA SER A 610 -1.50 19.31 -14.58
C SER A 610 -2.54 19.16 -15.70
N ARG A 611 -3.34 20.21 -15.96
CA ARG A 611 -4.40 20.22 -16.98
C ARG A 611 -4.48 21.57 -17.70
N PHE A 612 -4.91 21.57 -18.95
CA PHE A 612 -5.28 22.80 -19.67
C PHE A 612 -6.66 23.30 -19.21
N LEU A 613 -6.78 24.60 -18.94
CA LEU A 613 -8.02 25.29 -18.64
C LEU A 613 -8.72 25.60 -19.98
N LEU A 614 -9.83 24.90 -20.32
CA LEU A 614 -10.79 25.11 -21.44
C LEU A 614 -11.19 23.86 -22.27
N SER A 615 -10.90 22.61 -21.87
CA SER A 615 -11.52 21.47 -22.57
C SER A 615 -13.01 21.35 -22.16
N MET A 616 -13.93 21.86 -22.98
CA MET A 616 -15.38 21.71 -22.80
C MET A 616 -15.89 20.28 -23.11
N ASP A 617 -15.01 19.31 -23.31
CA ASP A 617 -15.41 17.90 -23.37
C ASP A 617 -15.45 17.33 -21.95
N GLU A 618 -16.66 16.98 -21.53
CA GLU A 618 -16.94 16.19 -20.34
C GLU A 618 -16.13 14.87 -20.38
N ASP A 619 -15.01 14.83 -19.67
CA ASP A 619 -14.33 13.58 -19.37
C ASP A 619 -13.76 13.67 -17.95
N ASN A 620 -14.51 13.09 -17.01
CA ASN A 620 -14.08 12.65 -15.67
C ASN A 620 -12.78 13.30 -15.16
N MET A 621 -12.88 14.50 -14.59
CA MET A 621 -11.85 14.99 -13.69
C MET A 621 -11.60 13.91 -12.64
N THR A 622 -10.34 13.47 -12.48
CA THR A 622 -9.98 12.52 -11.42
C THR A 622 -10.51 13.04 -10.09
N LYS A 623 -11.30 12.23 -9.36
CA LYS A 623 -12.07 12.71 -8.20
C LYS A 623 -11.20 13.33 -7.10
N GLN A 624 -9.90 12.99 -7.02
CA GLN A 624 -8.92 13.69 -6.18
C GLN A 624 -7.49 13.58 -6.76
N PRO A 625 -7.00 14.54 -7.55
CA PRO A 625 -5.58 14.66 -7.90
C PRO A 625 -4.77 15.37 -6.79
N GLY A 626 -3.48 15.08 -6.73
CA GLY A 626 -2.52 15.86 -5.94
C GLY A 626 -2.53 15.59 -4.42
N ASN A 627 -1.59 16.24 -3.73
CA ASN A 627 -1.35 16.04 -2.32
C ASN A 627 -2.40 16.74 -1.45
N LEU A 628 -3.23 15.97 -0.76
CA LEU A 628 -4.36 16.45 0.05
C LEU A 628 -3.97 17.56 1.03
N ARG A 629 -2.75 17.57 1.57
CA ARG A 629 -2.32 18.57 2.56
C ARG A 629 -2.24 19.99 2.00
N TRP A 630 -1.91 20.16 0.72
CA TRP A 630 -1.83 21.47 0.06
C TRP A 630 -3.07 21.78 -0.77
N MET A 631 -4.09 20.92 -0.71
CA MET A 631 -5.30 21.02 -1.52
C MET A 631 -6.21 22.17 -1.06
N ALA A 632 -6.75 22.91 -2.03
CA ALA A 632 -7.70 23.98 -1.77
C ALA A 632 -9.07 23.45 -1.27
N PRO A 633 -9.76 24.18 -0.38
CA PRO A 633 -11.08 23.83 0.15
C PRO A 633 -12.14 23.49 -0.90
N GLU A 634 -12.24 24.31 -1.94
CA GLU A 634 -13.23 24.15 -3.02
C GLU A 634 -12.96 22.91 -3.86
N VAL A 635 -11.69 22.55 -4.00
CA VAL A 635 -11.27 21.34 -4.69
C VAL A 635 -11.62 20.09 -3.87
N PHE A 636 -11.41 20.15 -2.56
CA PHE A 636 -11.70 19.06 -1.64
C PHE A 636 -13.21 18.81 -1.50
N THR A 637 -14.01 19.87 -1.50
CA THR A 637 -15.48 19.80 -1.31
C THR A 637 -16.26 19.65 -2.62
N GLN A 638 -15.71 20.13 -3.75
CA GLN A 638 -16.32 20.08 -5.07
C GLN A 638 -15.29 19.54 -6.06
N CYS A 639 -15.15 18.21 -6.11
CA CYS A 639 -14.13 17.47 -6.87
C CYS A 639 -14.04 17.76 -8.39
N THR A 640 -14.93 18.59 -8.95
CA THR A 640 -15.03 18.90 -10.38
C THR A 640 -14.68 20.33 -10.75
N ARG A 641 -14.45 21.24 -9.79
CA ARG A 641 -14.19 22.67 -10.07
C ARG A 641 -12.76 23.07 -9.69
N TYR A 642 -11.84 22.93 -10.65
CA TYR A 642 -10.48 23.45 -10.53
C TYR A 642 -10.35 24.77 -11.28
N THR A 643 -9.78 25.78 -10.62
CA THR A 643 -9.39 27.06 -11.24
C THR A 643 -7.96 27.37 -10.88
N VAL A 644 -7.38 28.39 -11.54
CA VAL A 644 -6.06 28.94 -11.20
C VAL A 644 -5.96 29.38 -9.72
N LYS A 645 -7.10 29.71 -9.10
CA LYS A 645 -7.17 30.09 -7.68
C LYS A 645 -6.89 28.94 -6.71
N ALA A 646 -7.05 27.69 -7.14
CA ALA A 646 -6.69 26.53 -6.33
C ALA A 646 -5.17 26.42 -6.19
N ASP A 647 -4.41 26.63 -7.28
CA ASP A 647 -2.95 26.65 -7.25
C ASP A 647 -2.42 27.79 -6.36
N MET A 648 -3.11 28.95 -6.34
CA MET A 648 -2.78 30.06 -5.45
C MET A 648 -2.91 29.68 -3.97
N PHE A 649 -3.91 28.89 -3.61
CA PHE A 649 -4.06 28.38 -2.25
C PHE A 649 -2.90 27.44 -1.87
N SER A 650 -2.57 26.51 -2.76
CA SER A 650 -1.44 25.59 -2.59
C SER A 650 -0.11 26.35 -2.45
N TYR A 651 0.10 27.37 -3.28
CA TYR A 651 1.25 28.27 -3.18
C TYR A 651 1.32 28.97 -1.83
N ALA A 652 0.20 29.49 -1.30
CA ALA A 652 0.18 30.15 0.00
C ALA A 652 0.61 29.22 1.13
N LEU A 653 0.26 27.94 1.06
CA LEU A 653 0.74 26.92 2.01
C LEU A 653 2.24 26.63 1.84
N CYS A 654 2.75 26.54 0.62
CA CYS A 654 4.19 26.43 0.35
C CYS A 654 4.97 27.64 0.85
N LEU A 655 4.43 28.86 0.69
CA LEU A 655 5.02 30.09 1.19
C LEU A 655 5.06 30.10 2.72
N TRP A 656 3.98 29.68 3.38
CA TRP A 656 3.95 29.56 4.84
C TRP A 656 4.99 28.54 5.34
N GLU A 657 5.08 27.38 4.69
CA GLU A 657 6.06 26.33 4.99
C GLU A 657 7.49 26.83 4.81
N LEU A 658 7.79 27.55 3.73
CA LEU A 658 9.09 28.15 3.48
C LEU A 658 9.47 29.19 4.54
N LEU A 659 8.51 30.02 4.96
CA LEU A 659 8.76 31.08 5.95
C LEU A 659 8.99 30.51 7.34
N THR A 660 8.20 29.52 7.74
CA THR A 660 8.23 28.91 9.09
C THR A 660 9.23 27.76 9.24
N GLY A 661 9.53 27.06 8.15
CA GLY A 661 10.22 25.78 8.19
C GLY A 661 9.37 24.65 8.79
N GLU A 662 8.05 24.84 8.91
CA GLU A 662 7.12 23.86 9.46
C GLU A 662 6.22 23.26 8.39
N ILE A 663 5.85 21.99 8.56
CA ILE A 663 4.88 21.33 7.66
C ILE A 663 3.46 21.85 8.00
N PRO A 664 2.67 22.35 7.03
CA PRO A 664 1.31 22.81 7.29
C PRO A 664 0.46 21.71 7.94
N PHE A 665 -0.07 21.98 9.13
CA PHE A 665 -0.79 20.98 9.95
C PHE A 665 -0.01 19.68 10.15
N ALA A 666 1.28 19.75 10.51
CA ALA A 666 2.14 18.58 10.73
C ALA A 666 1.52 17.52 11.68
N HIS A 667 0.68 17.97 12.63
CA HIS A 667 -0.02 17.14 13.60
C HIS A 667 -1.21 16.34 13.02
N LEU A 668 -1.68 16.71 11.83
CA LEU A 668 -2.79 16.04 11.14
C LEU A 668 -2.29 15.23 9.95
N LYS A 669 -3.01 14.12 9.67
CA LYS A 669 -2.87 13.42 8.39
C LYS A 669 -3.32 14.34 7.25
N PRO A 670 -2.76 14.20 6.02
CA PRO A 670 -3.11 15.06 4.88
C PRO A 670 -4.62 15.23 4.65
N ALA A 671 -5.39 14.15 4.68
CA ALA A 671 -6.85 14.20 4.50
C ALA A 671 -7.59 14.96 5.61
N ALA A 672 -7.12 14.85 6.87
CA ALA A 672 -7.70 15.57 7.99
C ALA A 672 -7.34 17.07 7.95
N ALA A 673 -6.09 17.40 7.57
CA ALA A 673 -5.69 18.79 7.33
C ALA A 673 -6.55 19.44 6.22
N ALA A 674 -6.76 18.72 5.11
CA ALA A 674 -7.65 19.16 4.04
C ALA A 674 -9.08 19.39 4.54
N ALA A 675 -9.62 18.44 5.31
CA ALA A 675 -10.97 18.52 5.88
C ALA A 675 -11.13 19.72 6.84
N ASP A 676 -10.15 19.97 7.71
CA ASP A 676 -10.16 21.11 8.64
C ASP A 676 -10.08 22.44 7.92
N MET A 677 -9.26 22.54 6.86
CA MET A 677 -9.21 23.74 6.01
C MET A 677 -10.52 23.96 5.25
N ALA A 678 -11.16 22.88 4.83
CA ALA A 678 -12.36 22.89 4.00
C ALA A 678 -13.64 23.16 4.78
N TYR A 679 -13.91 22.39 5.83
CA TYR A 679 -15.17 22.42 6.59
C TYR A 679 -15.10 23.30 7.83
N HIS A 680 -13.92 23.47 8.41
CA HIS A 680 -13.72 24.26 9.64
C HIS A 680 -13.00 25.60 9.38
N HIS A 681 -12.60 25.85 8.13
CA HIS A 681 -11.87 27.05 7.71
C HIS A 681 -10.61 27.36 8.53
N ILE A 682 -10.01 26.33 9.13
CA ILE A 682 -8.79 26.49 9.92
C ILE A 682 -7.62 26.76 8.96
N ARG A 683 -6.65 27.57 9.39
CA ARG A 683 -5.41 27.85 8.65
C ARG A 683 -4.20 27.66 9.57
N PRO A 684 -3.00 27.34 9.02
CA PRO A 684 -1.77 27.35 9.78
C PRO A 684 -1.56 28.68 10.53
N PRO A 685 -1.01 28.65 11.76
CA PRO A 685 -0.83 29.86 12.55
C PRO A 685 0.22 30.79 11.92
N ILE A 686 -0.08 32.08 11.80
CA ILE A 686 0.89 33.10 11.39
C ILE A 686 1.56 33.65 12.65
N GLY A 687 2.80 33.24 12.92
CA GLY A 687 3.58 33.72 14.06
C GLY A 687 4.12 35.14 13.87
N TYR A 688 4.48 35.81 14.97
CA TYR A 688 5.06 37.16 14.96
C TYR A 688 6.40 37.29 14.21
N SER A 689 7.05 36.16 13.88
CA SER A 689 8.29 36.09 13.12
C SER A 689 8.11 36.34 11.62
N ILE A 690 6.89 36.29 11.10
CA ILE A 690 6.60 36.54 9.67
C ILE A 690 6.37 38.03 9.45
N PRO A 691 7.10 38.71 8.54
CA PRO A 691 6.87 40.11 8.23
C PRO A 691 5.42 40.42 7.82
N LYS A 692 4.91 41.60 8.22
CA LYS A 692 3.51 42.00 7.98
C LYS A 692 3.08 41.94 6.50
N PRO A 693 3.89 42.41 5.52
CA PRO A 693 3.52 42.30 4.11
C PRO A 693 3.29 40.84 3.66
N LEU A 694 4.15 39.92 4.12
CA LEU A 694 4.05 38.49 3.80
C LEU A 694 2.88 37.83 4.54
N SER A 695 2.61 38.25 5.77
CA SER A 695 1.42 37.81 6.52
C SER A 695 0.12 38.20 5.81
N ALA A 696 0.04 39.43 5.30
CA ALA A 696 -1.12 39.89 4.54
C ALA A 696 -1.29 39.13 3.22
N LEU A 697 -0.17 38.82 2.55
CA LEU A 697 -0.16 38.00 1.34
C LEU A 697 -0.66 36.56 1.61
N LEU A 698 -0.20 35.92 2.69
CA LEU A 698 -0.69 34.60 3.11
C LEU A 698 -2.20 34.62 3.38
N MET A 699 -2.68 35.60 4.15
CA MET A 699 -4.09 35.75 4.48
C MET A 699 -4.99 35.87 3.24
N ARG A 700 -4.52 36.59 2.22
CA ARG A 700 -5.23 36.69 0.93
C ARG A 700 -5.06 35.44 0.07
N GLY A 701 -3.88 34.84 0.05
CA GLY A 701 -3.56 33.67 -0.77
C GLY A 701 -4.38 32.43 -0.43
N TRP A 702 -4.69 32.20 0.86
CA TRP A 702 -5.51 31.07 1.30
C TRP A 702 -6.94 31.46 1.72
N ASN A 703 -7.46 32.55 1.16
CA ASN A 703 -8.81 33.03 1.46
C ASN A 703 -9.84 31.91 1.20
N VAL A 704 -10.87 31.86 2.05
CA VAL A 704 -12.00 30.92 1.93
C VAL A 704 -12.68 31.07 0.58
N SER A 705 -12.88 32.31 0.12
CA SER A 705 -13.41 32.62 -1.21
C SER A 705 -12.30 32.55 -2.27
N PRO A 706 -12.39 31.67 -3.29
CA PRO A 706 -11.38 31.58 -4.34
C PRO A 706 -11.21 32.88 -5.13
N GLU A 707 -12.29 33.61 -5.37
CA GLU A 707 -12.29 34.86 -6.14
C GLU A 707 -11.55 36.01 -5.42
N GLU A 708 -11.43 35.94 -4.10
CA GLU A 708 -10.69 36.94 -3.30
C GLU A 708 -9.19 36.68 -3.24
N ARG A 709 -8.73 35.53 -3.74
CA ARG A 709 -7.31 35.20 -3.80
C ARG A 709 -6.64 36.01 -4.92
N PRO A 710 -5.42 36.55 -4.69
CA PRO A 710 -4.70 37.34 -5.68
C PRO A 710 -4.36 36.53 -6.93
N GLU A 711 -4.10 37.21 -8.04
CA GLU A 711 -3.41 36.60 -9.18
C GLU A 711 -1.91 36.54 -8.93
N PHE A 712 -1.21 35.59 -9.56
CA PHE A 712 0.24 35.45 -9.38
C PHE A 712 1.03 36.70 -9.81
N SER A 713 0.55 37.48 -10.78
CA SER A 713 1.16 38.76 -11.16
C SER A 713 1.18 39.77 -10.00
N GLU A 714 0.12 39.82 -9.20
CA GLU A 714 0.05 40.65 -7.99
C GLU A 714 0.99 40.12 -6.90
N VAL A 715 1.09 38.80 -6.78
CA VAL A 715 1.96 38.11 -5.81
C VAL A 715 3.43 38.41 -6.11
N VAL A 716 3.84 38.28 -7.37
CA VAL A 716 5.21 38.57 -7.82
C VAL A 716 5.59 40.01 -7.48
N ALA A 717 4.77 40.99 -7.87
CA ALA A 717 5.04 42.40 -7.60
C ALA A 717 5.24 42.69 -6.10
N LYS A 718 4.42 42.09 -5.24
CA LYS A 718 4.52 42.26 -3.78
C LYS A 718 5.74 41.60 -3.17
N LEU A 719 6.12 40.42 -3.65
CA LEU A 719 7.30 39.72 -3.16
C LEU A 719 8.59 40.42 -3.61
N GLU A 720 8.62 40.95 -4.83
CA GLU A 720 9.73 41.79 -5.31
C GLU A 720 9.85 43.07 -4.49
N GLU A 721 8.74 43.73 -4.16
CA GLU A 721 8.74 44.87 -3.23
C GLU A 721 9.29 44.48 -1.84
N CYS A 722 8.92 43.31 -1.32
CA CYS A 722 9.46 42.79 -0.06
C CYS A 722 10.97 42.50 -0.16
N LEU A 723 11.44 41.96 -1.28
CA LEU A 723 12.85 41.68 -1.52
C LEU A 723 13.68 42.97 -1.60
N CYS A 724 13.17 44.00 -2.28
CA CYS A 724 13.80 45.32 -2.32
C CYS A 724 13.89 45.98 -0.93
N ASN A 725 12.97 45.67 -0.03
CA ASN A 725 12.90 46.21 1.32
C ASN A 725 13.39 45.23 2.42
N VAL A 726 14.11 44.17 2.05
CA VAL A 726 14.45 43.06 2.98
C VAL A 726 15.26 43.53 4.21
N GLU A 727 16.12 44.55 4.05
CA GLU A 727 16.91 45.14 5.14
C GLU A 727 16.04 45.88 6.17
N LEU A 728 14.90 46.42 5.75
CA LEU A 728 13.92 47.10 6.60
C LEU A 728 12.94 46.11 7.29
N MET A 729 12.95 44.84 6.86
CA MET A 729 12.05 43.79 7.34
C MET A 729 12.70 42.84 8.37
N SER A 730 13.96 43.07 8.72
CA SER A 730 14.69 42.30 9.73
C SER A 730 14.33 42.74 11.17
N PRO A 731 14.24 41.85 12.19
CA PRO A 731 13.76 42.18 13.54
C PRO A 731 14.65 43.13 14.37
N ALA A 732 15.69 43.74 13.80
CA ALA A 732 16.73 44.47 14.54
C ALA A 732 16.84 45.97 14.22
N SER A 733 16.00 46.53 13.36
CA SER A 733 16.07 47.95 12.97
C SER A 733 14.78 48.72 13.31
N SER A 734 14.53 48.92 14.60
CA SER A 734 13.66 50.01 15.05
C SER A 734 14.22 50.65 16.32
N ASN A 735 15.20 51.53 16.11
CA ASN A 735 15.59 52.58 17.05
C ASN A 735 15.82 53.87 16.25
N SER A 736 14.77 54.69 16.13
CA SER A 736 14.93 56.15 16.18
C SER A 736 13.61 56.84 16.57
N SER A 737 13.76 57.60 17.65
CA SER A 737 12.89 58.54 18.34
C SER A 737 12.04 59.49 17.47
N GLY A 738 10.85 59.85 17.94
CA GLY A 738 10.12 61.04 17.48
C GLY A 738 8.67 61.12 17.98
N SER A 739 8.40 62.01 18.91
CA SER A 739 7.14 62.23 19.64
C SER A 739 5.91 62.59 18.79
N LEU A 740 4.71 62.16 19.22
CA LEU A 740 3.63 63.01 19.78
C LEU A 740 2.33 62.18 19.95
N SER A 741 1.75 62.22 21.15
CA SER A 741 0.37 61.81 21.49
C SER A 741 -0.60 62.97 21.15
N PRO A 742 -1.95 62.89 21.37
CA PRO A 742 -2.77 61.78 21.89
C PRO A 742 -4.12 61.56 21.13
N SER A 743 -4.88 60.50 21.47
CA SER A 743 -6.29 60.54 21.95
C SER A 743 -7.22 59.38 21.53
N SER A 744 -8.08 59.02 22.50
CA SER A 744 -9.27 58.13 22.52
C SER A 744 -9.07 56.62 22.31
N SER A 745 -9.10 55.77 23.35
CA SER A 745 -10.25 55.28 24.18
C SER A 745 -11.23 54.43 23.35
N SER A 746 -11.60 53.19 23.68
CA SER A 746 -11.90 52.58 24.99
C SER A 746 -11.85 51.03 24.88
N ASP A 747 -11.18 50.36 25.81
CA ASP A 747 -11.76 49.51 26.90
C ASP A 747 -11.85 48.01 26.52
N CYS A 748 -11.02 47.12 27.08
CA CYS A 748 -11.10 46.46 28.41
C CYS A 748 -11.82 45.09 28.30
N LEU A 749 -11.47 43.96 28.94
CA LEU A 749 -10.51 43.57 30.00
C LEU A 749 -10.51 42.01 30.07
N VAL A 750 -9.33 41.39 30.31
CA VAL A 750 -8.95 40.45 31.42
C VAL A 750 -9.85 39.20 31.68
N ALA A 751 -9.38 37.95 31.84
CA ALA A 751 -8.35 37.43 32.75
C ALA A 751 -8.01 35.94 32.43
N ARG A 752 -6.72 35.55 32.43
CA ARG A 752 -5.96 34.80 33.49
C ARG A 752 -5.98 33.25 33.42
N GLY A 753 -4.77 32.67 33.24
CA GLY A 753 -4.26 31.66 34.18
C GLY A 753 -3.45 30.46 33.65
N GLY A 754 -2.12 30.53 33.71
CA GLY A 754 -1.24 29.38 34.07
C GLY A 754 -0.57 28.57 32.95
N PRO A 755 0.64 28.01 33.17
CA PRO A 755 1.73 28.07 32.19
C PRO A 755 1.89 26.84 31.28
N GLY A 756 2.34 27.12 30.06
CA GLY A 756 2.76 26.14 29.07
C GLY A 756 3.96 25.33 29.52
N ARG A 757 3.80 24.00 29.48
CA ARG A 757 4.90 23.04 29.34
C ARG A 757 4.99 22.63 27.87
N SER A 758 6.21 22.71 27.37
CA SER A 758 6.71 22.34 26.03
C SER A 758 6.06 21.09 25.43
N HIS A 759 5.34 21.23 24.32
CA HIS A 759 4.81 20.12 23.51
C HIS A 759 5.84 19.62 22.49
N VAL A 760 7.03 19.24 22.96
CA VAL A 760 8.06 18.53 22.15
C VAL A 760 7.93 17.00 22.34
N ALA A 761 6.73 16.49 22.66
CA ALA A 761 6.53 15.09 23.01
C ALA A 761 5.38 14.38 22.27
N ALA A 762 4.86 14.91 21.16
CA ALA A 762 3.67 14.37 20.51
C ALA A 762 3.87 13.80 19.08
N LEU A 763 5.10 13.40 18.71
CA LEU A 763 5.39 12.78 17.39
C LEU A 763 6.11 11.44 17.48
N ARG A 764 5.62 10.58 18.37
CA ARG A 764 5.82 9.13 18.28
C ARG A 764 4.51 8.48 18.69
N SER A 765 3.67 8.10 17.72
CA SER A 765 2.60 7.11 17.88
C SER A 765 1.59 7.16 16.73
N ARG A 766 1.79 6.26 15.77
CA ARG A 766 0.62 5.58 15.19
C ARG A 766 0.66 4.10 15.54
N PHE A 767 1.83 3.47 15.44
CA PHE A 767 2.09 2.17 16.07
C PHE A 767 2.03 2.20 17.61
N GLU A 768 2.50 3.27 18.25
CA GLU A 768 2.36 3.42 19.71
C GLU A 768 0.93 3.82 20.17
N LEU A 769 0.07 4.33 19.27
CA LEU A 769 -1.29 4.76 19.63
C LEU A 769 -2.24 3.56 19.65
N GLU A 770 -2.08 2.64 18.71
CA GLU A 770 -2.72 1.31 18.72
C GLU A 770 -2.18 0.45 19.88
N TYR A 771 -0.89 0.55 20.18
CA TYR A 771 -0.27 -0.07 21.34
C TYR A 771 -0.85 0.44 22.68
N ALA A 772 -1.08 1.75 22.83
CA ALA A 772 -1.67 2.32 24.05
C ALA A 772 -3.17 1.99 24.22
N LEU A 773 -3.89 1.77 23.10
CA LEU A 773 -5.29 1.36 23.12
C LEU A 773 -5.44 -0.14 23.44
N ASN A 774 -4.57 -1.01 22.90
CA ASN A 774 -4.60 -2.46 23.17
C ASN A 774 -3.97 -2.86 24.52
N ALA A 775 -2.97 -2.12 25.02
CA ALA A 775 -2.42 -2.33 26.36
C ALA A 775 -3.45 -2.02 27.47
N ARG A 776 -4.40 -1.10 27.22
CA ARG A 776 -5.53 -0.84 28.13
C ARG A 776 -6.58 -1.94 28.13
N ALA A 777 -6.77 -2.66 27.01
CA ALA A 777 -7.66 -3.81 26.95
C ALA A 777 -7.13 -4.98 27.78
N TYR A 778 -5.82 -5.24 27.79
CA TYR A 778 -5.21 -6.30 28.62
C TYR A 778 -5.14 -5.98 30.12
N ALA A 779 -5.04 -4.69 30.49
CA ALA A 779 -5.14 -4.26 31.89
C ALA A 779 -6.56 -4.39 32.46
N PHE A 780 -7.59 -4.41 31.61
CA PHE A 780 -8.99 -4.57 32.05
C PHE A 780 -9.33 -6.02 32.44
N TRP A 781 -8.64 -7.01 31.86
CA TRP A 781 -8.84 -8.44 32.18
C TRP A 781 -8.07 -8.92 33.41
N THR A 782 -7.10 -8.15 33.90
CA THR A 782 -6.29 -8.49 35.08
C THR A 782 -6.83 -7.93 36.41
N GLN A 783 -7.88 -7.10 36.38
CA GLN A 783 -8.47 -6.52 37.61
C GLN A 783 -9.74 -7.23 38.13
N SER A 784 -10.21 -8.32 37.52
CA SER A 784 -11.41 -9.03 38.01
C SER A 784 -11.15 -10.23 38.92
N SER A 785 -9.90 -10.49 39.31
CA SER A 785 -9.57 -11.60 40.22
C SER A 785 -8.89 -11.10 41.49
N GLY A 786 -9.67 -10.56 42.42
CA GLY A 786 -9.13 -10.21 43.74
C GLY A 786 -10.04 -9.48 44.72
N ARG A 787 -11.19 -10.04 45.12
CA ARG A 787 -11.71 -10.07 46.52
C ARG A 787 -13.06 -10.79 46.62
N ARG A 788 -13.15 -11.70 47.59
CA ARG A 788 -14.26 -12.64 47.88
C ARG A 788 -15.50 -11.95 48.48
N SER A 789 -16.70 -12.41 48.13
CA SER A 789 -17.67 -13.04 49.06
C SER A 789 -18.91 -13.60 48.35
N SER A 790 -19.17 -14.88 48.59
CA SER A 790 -20.44 -15.62 48.55
C SER A 790 -21.72 -14.91 48.07
N GLN A 791 -22.29 -15.37 46.96
CA GLN A 791 -23.61 -16.01 46.84
C GLN A 791 -23.87 -16.33 45.37
N GLY A 792 -24.41 -17.52 45.09
CA GLY A 792 -24.61 -18.03 43.74
C GLY A 792 -25.76 -17.35 43.00
N LEU A 793 -25.61 -17.21 41.68
CA LEU A 793 -26.69 -16.87 40.77
C LEU A 793 -26.66 -17.83 39.57
N SER A 794 -27.85 -18.24 39.14
CA SER A 794 -28.15 -19.36 38.26
C SER A 794 -27.92 -19.08 36.77
N LEU A 795 -27.72 -20.16 36.01
CA LEU A 795 -27.36 -20.25 34.60
C LEU A 795 -28.36 -19.62 33.58
N ASP A 796 -29.45 -19.01 34.04
CA ASP A 796 -30.51 -18.43 33.18
C ASP A 796 -30.40 -16.90 32.97
N GLU A 797 -29.57 -16.18 33.71
CA GLU A 797 -29.34 -14.74 33.48
C GLU A 797 -28.22 -14.43 32.46
N LEU A 798 -27.42 -15.43 32.09
CA LEU A 798 -26.32 -15.29 31.12
C LEU A 798 -26.78 -15.38 29.64
N ARG A 799 -28.07 -15.65 29.39
CA ARG A 799 -28.61 -15.88 28.04
C ARG A 799 -29.36 -14.70 27.42
N LYS A 800 -29.45 -13.53 28.08
CA LYS A 800 -30.26 -12.40 27.61
C LYS A 800 -29.52 -11.16 27.10
N ASN A 801 -28.18 -11.08 27.16
CA ASN A 801 -27.44 -9.85 26.80
C ASN A 801 -26.42 -10.00 25.66
N LEU A 802 -26.76 -10.73 24.60
CA LEU A 802 -26.04 -10.65 23.31
C LEU A 802 -27.05 -10.71 22.16
N GLN A 803 -27.70 -9.58 21.87
CA GLN A 803 -28.29 -9.32 20.57
C GLN A 803 -27.58 -8.10 19.98
N PHE A 804 -26.62 -8.35 19.09
CA PHE A 804 -26.17 -7.35 18.14
C PHE A 804 -27.26 -7.11 17.08
N PRO A 805 -27.42 -5.89 16.55
CA PRO A 805 -28.42 -5.61 15.52
C PRO A 805 -28.12 -6.40 14.23
N PRO A 806 -29.14 -6.77 13.44
CA PRO A 806 -28.93 -7.48 12.19
C PRO A 806 -28.26 -6.56 11.16
N ILE A 807 -27.13 -7.02 10.63
CA ILE A 807 -26.40 -6.42 9.51
C ILE A 807 -27.26 -6.61 8.25
N ASP A 808 -27.50 -5.55 7.46
CA ASP A 808 -28.15 -5.70 6.17
C ASP A 808 -27.20 -6.30 5.11
N ARG A 809 -27.75 -6.84 4.02
CA ARG A 809 -26.99 -7.55 2.97
C ARG A 809 -25.96 -6.72 2.20
N ASN A 810 -25.78 -5.43 2.52
CA ASN A 810 -24.82 -4.54 1.88
C ASN A 810 -23.74 -3.97 2.83
N GLY A 811 -23.69 -4.40 4.10
CA GLY A 811 -22.50 -4.24 4.93
C GLY A 811 -22.13 -2.80 5.35
N TYR A 812 -23.09 -1.87 5.42
CA TYR A 812 -22.84 -0.53 5.97
C TYR A 812 -23.18 -0.48 7.48
N VAL A 813 -22.17 -0.20 8.31
CA VAL A 813 -22.39 0.29 9.69
C VAL A 813 -22.68 1.78 9.61
N SER A 814 -23.89 2.18 10.00
CA SER A 814 -24.26 3.59 10.17
C SER A 814 -23.41 4.25 11.26
N ASP A 815 -22.74 5.34 10.89
CA ASP A 815 -21.95 6.25 11.71
C ASP A 815 -22.76 6.80 12.91
N PRO A 816 -22.30 6.66 14.17
CA PRO A 816 -22.98 7.19 15.33
C PRO A 816 -22.42 8.57 15.74
N MET A 817 -22.40 9.58 14.87
CA MET A 817 -22.18 10.98 15.30
C MET A 817 -22.85 12.01 14.37
N SER A 818 -24.18 12.03 14.37
CA SER A 818 -24.94 13.25 14.07
C SER A 818 -26.04 13.41 15.12
N THR A 819 -25.84 14.35 16.06
CA THR A 819 -26.82 15.31 16.60
C THR A 819 -26.43 15.77 18.01
N MET A 820 -25.82 16.95 18.10
CA MET A 820 -26.05 17.86 19.22
C MET A 820 -26.42 19.23 18.65
N ARG A 821 -27.72 19.51 18.60
CA ARG A 821 -28.29 20.86 18.63
C ARG A 821 -29.29 20.91 19.78
N PHE A 822 -29.08 21.85 20.70
CA PHE A 822 -30.00 22.13 21.80
C PHE A 822 -31.14 23.08 21.35
N HIS A 823 -32.35 22.67 21.72
CA HIS A 823 -33.62 23.36 21.99
C HIS A 823 -34.17 24.52 21.14
N SER A 824 -35.43 24.36 20.72
CA SER A 824 -36.51 25.26 21.15
C SER A 824 -37.84 24.51 21.27
N CYS A 825 -38.67 24.94 22.22
CA CYS A 825 -39.91 24.31 22.69
C CYS A 825 -41.12 24.69 21.83
N SER A 826 -42.09 23.77 21.66
CA SER A 826 -43.53 24.07 21.76
C SER A 826 -44.41 22.82 21.63
N SER A 827 -44.99 22.43 22.77
CA SER A 827 -46.34 21.90 23.06
C SER A 827 -47.28 21.35 21.97
N ASN A 828 -48.04 20.32 22.40
CA ASN A 828 -49.31 19.75 21.89
C ASN A 828 -49.16 18.85 20.65
N GLY A 829 -49.74 17.66 20.55
CA GLY A 829 -50.76 16.95 21.33
C GLY A 829 -51.40 15.90 20.42
N SER A 830 -51.90 14.81 21.03
CA SER A 830 -52.94 13.88 20.53
C SER A 830 -52.72 12.97 19.30
N PHE A 831 -52.77 11.67 19.60
CA PHE A 831 -53.65 10.59 19.07
C PHE A 831 -53.67 10.17 17.58
N GLU A 832 -53.71 8.83 17.42
CA GLU A 832 -54.37 8.03 16.36
C GLU A 832 -53.82 8.15 14.92
N ASP A 833 -53.81 7.15 14.05
CA ASP A 833 -54.19 5.74 14.05
C ASP A 833 -53.56 5.10 12.78
N SER A 834 -53.33 3.78 12.83
CA SER A 834 -53.59 2.83 11.74
C SER A 834 -53.32 3.19 10.25
N ASN A 835 -52.23 2.64 9.68
CA ASN A 835 -52.24 1.64 8.59
C ASN A 835 -50.83 1.36 8.04
#